data_AF-A0A934FUZ9-F1
#
_entry.id   AF-A0A934FUZ9-F1
#
_cell.length_a   1.000
_cell.length_b   1.000
_cell.length_c   1.000
_cell.angle_alpha   90.00
_cell.angle_beta   90.00
_cell.angle_gamma   90.00
#
_symmetry.space_group_name_H-M   'P 1'
#
loop_
_entity.id
_entity.type
_entity.pdbx_description
1 polymer ?
#
loop_
_entity_poly.entity_id
_entity_poly.type
_entity_poly.pdbx_seq_one_letter_code
_entity_poly.pdbx_strand_id
1 'polypeptide(L)'
;MTRSFLVGVVVACLLGGGSSWLRGQALLLDVNGAVPPASGWGSGPNQLRVVNGRLVFWANLAERGGNQLFVSDGTAQGTNLLRLLDVTGRGNTGAPFVVAGPRAFFPAFVPGLGDELFGTDATSAGTVLVRDLAPGPASSRPGPMIALGTRLFFFADDGVHGREPYLSDGTAGNAQLIADLRLGAEGSLSEVQSTPLAVLGPVVLFFADDGTHGLELWRSDGTANGTSLVHEFVPGAAGCRVDSFETAVLLGLAFFVVDDGVSGSELWRSDGTSSGTALVSDLRAGSAGALPYGLTVVGSTLYFAADDGIHGRELWTSDGQTAGTSLLIDLTPGPASSSMYPIVGTDRRLFFFRWNGGTGRSELWRTEGSVATTFPVADFAGHRSLMRGPANSGDLVYFTANDAVHGLELWRSDGTSAGTTLVHDTQPGPSGSEPWFGCVFGNEFYWTADDGQHGKELWRSDGTPSGTRLVADLVQPLAHSDPNGFTAVDGQALFFADDGVHGREPWHSDGTPQGTHLVRDIAVGAAASVGTSAPPITALDGVWLFTADDGVHGTELWRSDGTAGGTQLVRDLEPGPAGSSPWLFTVFHGRVWFSAFTSALGYELWCSDGTTAGTVLVADLAAGAATSWPMQLVVAAGALWFVADDGVHGRELWRSDGTAQGTRMVADILPGAPSSSPGAAIEYHGALYFSADDGQHGAELWRSDGTANGTALVADLVPGSLASSPMSFVVVGDTLFFLVMAPSSYELWRSDGSAAGTSLVRDVGGSFVYPGYRPDLVALEHFVGFVTADPLHGYEFWRSDGTPSGTVPVVDLNPGPADGVFGVITRIASDDRVVFAGTDGTGGLELWVSDASEAGTQLLLDAGGVLSSSPTGIQRIGAALFFSAIDERGREPWRVPLAMTGASLAVSIGGGCAGSGALTPRLTTNSPPRLAHVGFSVVLDDARPNAPAGLLIGLAFGRYPLGGACALLVQPPLFDVALAIDAGGRANLPVPVPAAPAIVGAELLVQAVIADPAGAALGVASLSNGLHLLVGR
;
A
#
# COMPACT_ATOMS: atom_id res chain seq x y z
N MET A 1 -51.12 -2.41 22.28
CA MET A 1 -51.61 -3.78 22.54
C MET A 1 -53.03 -3.88 21.99
N THR A 2 -53.45 -4.89 21.21
CA THR A 2 -52.73 -6.07 20.67
C THR A 2 -53.53 -6.70 19.52
N ARG A 3 -52.84 -7.40 18.60
CA ARG A 3 -53.38 -8.42 17.66
C ARG A 3 -54.53 -7.99 16.71
N SER A 4 -54.20 -7.62 15.47
CA SER A 4 -55.09 -7.85 14.29
C SER A 4 -54.47 -7.55 12.90
N PHE A 5 -53.12 -7.55 12.75
CA PHE A 5 -52.46 -6.98 11.55
C PHE A 5 -51.76 -7.99 10.60
N LEU A 6 -51.77 -9.29 10.90
CA LEU A 6 -50.93 -10.29 10.21
C LEU A 6 -51.58 -11.01 9.00
N VAL A 7 -52.67 -10.47 8.45
CA VAL A 7 -53.44 -11.14 7.37
C VAL A 7 -53.82 -10.20 6.21
N GLY A 8 -53.85 -8.88 6.43
CA GLY A 8 -54.27 -7.92 5.40
C GLY A 8 -53.34 -7.81 4.19
N VAL A 9 -52.04 -8.10 4.38
CA VAL A 9 -50.99 -7.90 3.36
C VAL A 9 -51.05 -8.95 2.24
N VAL A 10 -51.39 -10.20 2.57
CA VAL A 10 -51.28 -11.37 1.67
C VAL A 10 -52.21 -11.30 0.44
N VAL A 11 -53.22 -10.42 0.45
CA VAL A 11 -54.19 -10.24 -0.66
C VAL A 11 -53.92 -8.98 -1.49
N ALA A 12 -53.09 -8.05 -1.02
CA ALA A 12 -52.88 -6.76 -1.68
C ALA A 12 -51.92 -6.82 -2.88
N CYS A 13 -50.86 -7.64 -2.80
CA CYS A 13 -49.73 -7.61 -3.74
C CYS A 13 -49.97 -8.31 -5.10
N LEU A 14 -51.19 -8.79 -5.39
CA LEU A 14 -51.49 -9.52 -6.64
C LEU A 14 -52.02 -8.64 -7.79
N LEU A 15 -52.34 -7.36 -7.56
CA LEU A 15 -52.93 -6.48 -8.58
C LEU A 15 -52.48 -5.01 -8.46
N GLY A 16 -51.49 -4.62 -9.27
CA GLY A 16 -51.14 -3.21 -9.55
C GLY A 16 -49.76 -2.80 -9.05
N GLY A 17 -48.94 -2.23 -9.95
CA GLY A 17 -47.61 -1.70 -9.63
C GLY A 17 -47.60 -0.18 -9.42
N GLY A 18 -46.53 0.30 -8.78
CA GLY A 18 -46.29 1.73 -8.50
C GLY A 18 -45.31 1.86 -7.32
N SER A 19 -44.29 2.72 -7.45
CA SER A 19 -43.19 2.85 -6.49
C SER A 19 -43.44 3.92 -5.42
N SER A 20 -43.00 3.67 -4.18
CA SER A 20 -42.48 4.68 -3.22
C SER A 20 -42.08 4.03 -1.88
N TRP A 21 -41.24 4.73 -1.12
CA TRP A 21 -40.48 4.23 0.05
C TRP A 21 -41.24 4.30 1.40
N LEU A 22 -40.85 3.47 2.39
CA LEU A 22 -40.18 3.94 3.64
C LEU A 22 -39.88 2.83 4.68
N ARG A 23 -38.58 2.61 4.95
CA ARG A 23 -37.90 2.22 6.22
C ARG A 23 -38.34 0.96 6.99
N GLY A 24 -37.43 -0.03 7.07
CA GLY A 24 -37.44 -1.07 8.12
C GLY A 24 -36.28 -2.08 8.09
N GLN A 25 -35.15 -1.75 8.74
CA GLN A 25 -34.05 -2.65 9.18
C GLN A 25 -33.15 -3.34 8.13
N ALA A 26 -31.91 -3.63 8.59
CA ALA A 26 -30.90 -4.60 8.11
C ALA A 26 -30.49 -4.60 6.61
N LEU A 27 -29.24 -4.18 6.33
CA LEU A 27 -28.57 -4.43 5.06
C LEU A 27 -28.29 -5.94 4.87
N LEU A 28 -28.45 -6.39 3.63
CA LEU A 28 -28.10 -7.71 3.13
C LEU A 28 -27.78 -7.51 1.63
N LEU A 29 -26.53 -7.72 1.25
CA LEU A 29 -25.99 -7.41 -0.08
C LEU A 29 -26.41 -8.49 -1.10
N ASP A 30 -26.73 -8.10 -2.32
CA ASP A 30 -27.08 -8.98 -3.46
C ASP A 30 -27.22 -8.15 -4.76
N VAL A 31 -26.24 -8.29 -5.67
CA VAL A 31 -26.16 -7.64 -6.99
C VAL A 31 -25.54 -8.65 -7.95
N ASN A 32 -26.04 -8.75 -9.20
CA ASN A 32 -25.70 -9.91 -10.05
C ASN A 32 -25.64 -9.71 -11.59
N GLY A 33 -24.45 -9.53 -12.20
CA GLY A 33 -24.18 -9.98 -13.58
C GLY A 33 -23.21 -9.22 -14.53
N ALA A 34 -21.98 -9.74 -14.66
CA ALA A 34 -21.20 -9.92 -15.92
C ALA A 34 -20.55 -8.75 -16.71
N VAL A 35 -19.22 -8.60 -16.53
CA VAL A 35 -18.18 -8.26 -17.57
C VAL A 35 -18.03 -9.40 -18.63
N PRO A 36 -17.13 -9.44 -19.67
CA PRO A 36 -15.87 -8.69 -20.02
C PRO A 36 -15.81 -8.26 -21.55
N PRO A 37 -14.67 -7.99 -22.29
CA PRO A 37 -13.24 -8.12 -21.95
C PRO A 37 -12.20 -7.07 -22.44
N ALA A 38 -11.03 -7.15 -21.77
CA ALA A 38 -9.64 -6.99 -22.27
C ALA A 38 -8.80 -5.72 -21.93
N SER A 39 -7.59 -5.99 -21.40
CA SER A 39 -6.40 -5.14 -21.18
C SER A 39 -6.39 -4.06 -20.08
N GLY A 40 -5.47 -4.19 -19.10
CA GLY A 40 -4.85 -3.06 -18.39
C GLY A 40 -5.05 -2.91 -16.85
N TRP A 41 -4.14 -3.49 -16.06
CA TRP A 41 -3.74 -3.06 -14.68
C TRP A 41 -4.79 -2.98 -13.54
N GLY A 42 -4.37 -2.52 -12.34
CA GLY A 42 -5.08 -2.72 -11.05
C GLY A 42 -4.56 -1.92 -9.82
N SER A 43 -5.35 -1.11 -9.07
CA SER A 43 -4.98 -0.48 -7.76
C SER A 43 -5.93 -0.37 -6.50
N GLY A 44 -5.96 -1.43 -5.65
CA GLY A 44 -6.23 -1.55 -4.22
C GLY A 44 -6.28 -3.01 -3.62
N PRO A 45 -5.25 -3.84 -3.22
CA PRO A 45 -4.90 -4.15 -1.83
C PRO A 45 -3.38 -4.36 -1.45
N ASN A 46 -2.43 -3.44 -1.76
CA ASN A 46 -0.98 -3.44 -1.52
C ASN A 46 -0.28 -2.43 -0.53
N GLN A 47 -0.94 -1.48 0.16
CA GLN A 47 -0.23 -0.50 1.03
C GLN A 47 -0.70 -0.32 2.52
N LEU A 48 -0.22 -1.15 3.45
CA LEU A 48 -0.43 -1.12 4.91
C LEU A 48 0.70 -0.37 5.57
N ARG A 49 0.43 0.37 6.62
CA ARG A 49 1.42 0.99 7.50
C ARG A 49 1.08 0.71 8.97
N VAL A 50 1.95 1.07 9.91
CA VAL A 50 1.58 1.20 11.34
C VAL A 50 1.93 2.58 11.80
N VAL A 51 1.12 3.08 12.70
CA VAL A 51 1.28 4.38 13.32
C VAL A 51 0.89 4.26 14.79
N ASN A 52 1.73 4.75 15.70
CA ASN A 52 1.52 4.74 17.16
C ASN A 52 0.95 3.43 17.76
N GLY A 53 1.29 2.27 17.18
CA GLY A 53 0.78 0.98 17.64
C GLY A 53 -0.71 0.74 17.33
N ARG A 54 -1.25 1.43 16.33
CA ARG A 54 -2.56 1.19 15.73
C ARG A 54 -2.41 0.97 14.23
N LEU A 55 -3.37 0.24 13.70
CA LEU A 55 -3.16 -0.65 12.56
C LEU A 55 -3.51 0.02 11.26
N VAL A 56 -2.50 0.55 10.58
CA VAL A 56 -2.68 1.57 9.56
C VAL A 56 -2.79 0.94 8.14
N PHE A 57 -3.80 0.05 8.08
CA PHE A 57 -4.71 -0.65 7.04
C PHE A 57 -6.28 0.74 4.83
N TRP A 58 -5.92 1.05 3.55
CA TRP A 58 -6.87 1.33 2.50
C TRP A 58 -7.93 0.18 2.50
N ALA A 59 -9.21 0.55 2.59
CA ALA A 59 -10.50 -0.13 2.47
C ALA A 59 -11.43 0.51 1.41
N ASN A 60 -12.54 -0.09 1.01
CA ASN A 60 -13.51 0.44 0.02
C ASN A 60 -14.92 0.52 0.65
N LEU A 61 -16.00 0.88 -0.05
CA LEU A 61 -17.30 0.27 0.27
C LEU A 61 -18.32 0.19 -0.88
N ALA A 62 -18.53 1.26 -1.65
CA ALA A 62 -19.39 1.42 -2.85
C ALA A 62 -20.59 2.43 -2.90
N GLU A 63 -21.02 3.13 -1.84
CA GLU A 63 -22.13 4.13 -1.94
C GLU A 63 -21.70 5.62 -2.12
N ARG A 64 -20.62 6.19 -1.52
CA ARG A 64 -20.53 7.71 -1.35
C ARG A 64 -19.54 8.34 -2.48
N GLY A 65 -18.72 7.60 -3.26
CA GLY A 65 -17.84 8.04 -4.42
C GLY A 65 -16.26 8.14 -4.53
N GLY A 66 -15.34 7.13 -4.41
CA GLY A 66 -13.84 7.19 -4.45
C GLY A 66 -13.06 6.09 -3.66
N ASN A 67 -12.28 6.28 -2.53
CA ASN A 67 -12.02 5.17 -1.52
C ASN A 67 -11.51 5.24 -0.01
N GLN A 68 -11.92 4.26 0.85
CA GLN A 68 -11.91 4.07 2.36
C GLN A 68 -10.54 4.06 3.12
N LEU A 69 -10.17 5.07 3.91
CA LEU A 69 -8.95 5.11 4.75
C LEU A 69 -9.10 4.58 6.22
N PHE A 70 -9.14 3.23 6.42
CA PHE A 70 -9.47 2.42 7.65
C PHE A 70 -8.56 2.56 8.87
N VAL A 71 -8.65 1.65 9.87
CA VAL A 71 -7.58 1.23 10.84
C VAL A 71 -8.13 0.31 11.93
N SER A 72 -7.33 -0.13 12.91
CA SER A 72 -7.81 -0.84 14.12
C SER A 72 -6.84 -0.75 15.31
N ASP A 73 -7.32 -1.10 16.52
CA ASP A 73 -6.45 -1.57 17.62
C ASP A 73 -6.04 -3.04 17.47
N GLY A 74 -6.57 -3.73 16.45
CA GLY A 74 -6.38 -5.15 16.22
C GLY A 74 -7.56 -6.03 16.64
N THR A 75 -8.72 -5.44 16.91
CA THR A 75 -9.96 -6.12 17.30
C THR A 75 -11.18 -5.51 16.60
N ALA A 76 -12.21 -6.31 16.32
CA ALA A 76 -13.46 -5.84 15.72
C ALA A 76 -14.32 -4.93 16.63
N GLN A 77 -13.83 -4.53 17.81
CA GLN A 77 -14.44 -3.49 18.66
C GLN A 77 -13.61 -2.20 18.69
N GLY A 78 -12.31 -2.29 18.40
CA GLY A 78 -11.45 -1.17 18.11
C GLY A 78 -11.46 -0.78 16.63
N THR A 79 -12.55 -1.09 15.91
CA THR A 79 -12.82 -0.67 14.53
C THR A 79 -14.21 0.05 14.51
N ASN A 80 -14.34 1.34 14.12
CA ASN A 80 -15.53 2.27 14.29
C ASN A 80 -15.55 3.38 13.17
N LEU A 81 -15.90 4.69 13.39
CA LEU A 81 -15.51 5.79 12.43
C LEU A 81 -15.08 7.22 12.94
N LEU A 82 -14.14 7.92 12.24
CA LEU A 82 -13.33 9.08 12.70
C LEU A 82 -12.82 10.12 11.60
N ARG A 83 -13.04 9.98 10.26
CA ARG A 83 -13.12 11.10 9.24
C ARG A 83 -13.72 10.73 7.88
N LEU A 84 -13.38 11.38 6.75
CA LEU A 84 -14.27 11.45 5.57
C LEU A 84 -13.74 12.12 4.30
N LEU A 85 -13.53 11.32 3.27
CA LEU A 85 -12.54 11.48 2.17
C LEU A 85 -12.89 10.64 0.74
N ASP A 86 -12.22 10.80 -1.51
CA ASP A 86 -12.40 10.34 -2.91
C ASP A 86 -11.04 10.45 -3.51
N VAL A 87 -10.72 9.38 -4.20
CA VAL A 87 -9.40 9.09 -4.64
C VAL A 87 -9.43 8.74 -6.11
N THR A 88 -10.13 9.57 -6.89
CA THR A 88 -10.29 9.42 -8.34
C THR A 88 -9.61 10.52 -9.27
N GLY A 89 -9.01 11.64 -8.85
CA GLY A 89 -8.45 12.69 -9.75
C GLY A 89 -7.38 12.34 -10.84
N ARG A 90 -6.91 11.09 -10.99
CA ARG A 90 -5.55 10.75 -11.49
C ARG A 90 -5.37 9.69 -12.59
N GLY A 91 -6.39 9.37 -13.40
CA GLY A 91 -6.28 8.49 -14.60
C GLY A 91 -5.35 7.24 -14.55
N ASN A 92 -5.80 6.16 -13.90
CA ASN A 92 -5.11 4.92 -13.47
C ASN A 92 -3.84 4.99 -12.56
N THR A 93 -3.80 4.08 -11.58
CA THR A 93 -2.73 3.73 -10.60
C THR A 93 -2.68 4.43 -9.24
N GLY A 94 -2.24 3.67 -8.22
CA GLY A 94 -2.34 3.95 -6.78
C GLY A 94 -1.21 4.80 -6.20
N ALA A 95 -1.55 5.83 -5.43
CA ALA A 95 -0.56 6.77 -4.89
C ALA A 95 0.29 6.21 -3.74
N PRO A 96 1.43 6.84 -3.37
CA PRO A 96 2.34 6.24 -2.38
C PRO A 96 1.99 6.53 -0.91
N PHE A 97 1.50 5.54 -0.15
CA PHE A 97 1.49 5.58 1.31
C PHE A 97 2.92 5.37 1.84
N VAL A 98 3.49 6.28 2.62
CA VAL A 98 4.74 6.11 3.39
C VAL A 98 4.53 6.49 4.88
N VAL A 99 5.46 6.18 5.78
CA VAL A 99 5.35 6.39 7.26
C VAL A 99 6.56 7.12 7.78
N ALA A 100 6.37 7.95 8.79
CA ALA A 100 7.48 8.45 9.56
C ALA A 100 7.14 8.94 10.98
N GLY A 101 7.92 8.43 11.93
CA GLY A 101 7.84 8.79 13.34
C GLY A 101 6.52 8.41 13.96
N PRO A 102 5.88 9.32 14.72
CA PRO A 102 4.58 9.01 15.27
C PRO A 102 3.49 8.98 14.19
N ARG A 103 3.78 9.24 12.90
CA ARG A 103 2.74 9.54 11.91
C ARG A 103 2.98 9.02 10.46
N ALA A 104 2.02 9.08 9.51
CA ALA A 104 2.15 8.50 8.15
C ALA A 104 1.31 9.16 7.01
N PHE A 105 1.64 8.97 5.72
CA PHE A 105 1.29 9.89 4.62
C PHE A 105 1.09 9.25 3.27
N PHE A 106 0.16 9.83 2.56
CA PHE A 106 -0.44 9.51 1.29
C PHE A 106 -0.76 10.95 0.71
N PRO A 107 -1.39 11.23 -0.45
CA PRO A 107 -1.78 12.66 -0.87
C PRO A 107 -3.29 13.35 -0.71
N ALA A 108 -4.11 13.97 -1.62
CA ALA A 108 -5.64 13.90 -1.90
C ALA A 108 -6.25 14.81 -3.04
N PHE A 109 -7.52 15.34 -3.13
CA PHE A 109 -8.14 16.21 -4.22
C PHE A 109 -9.53 17.07 -4.02
N VAL A 110 -9.87 18.21 -3.28
CA VAL A 110 -11.28 18.67 -2.73
C VAL A 110 -12.18 19.75 -3.43
N PRO A 111 -13.12 20.57 -2.82
CA PRO A 111 -13.84 21.84 -3.28
C PRO A 111 -13.37 23.34 -3.62
N GLY A 112 -12.21 23.66 -4.24
CA GLY A 112 -11.45 24.93 -4.51
C GLY A 112 -9.97 24.93 -5.04
N LEU A 113 -8.98 24.76 -4.16
CA LEU A 113 -7.52 24.32 -4.17
C LEU A 113 -7.10 22.80 -3.87
N GLY A 114 -7.04 21.88 -4.87
CA GLY A 114 -7.44 20.42 -4.91
C GLY A 114 -6.54 19.19 -4.58
N ASP A 115 -5.75 18.56 -5.51
CA ASP A 115 -4.82 17.37 -5.35
C ASP A 115 -3.83 17.51 -4.12
N GLU A 116 -3.15 16.59 -3.33
CA GLU A 116 -2.91 16.97 -1.84
C GLU A 116 -1.69 16.43 -0.70
N LEU A 117 -0.97 17.22 1.45
CA LEU A 117 -0.58 16.77 2.86
C LEU A 117 -1.36 17.46 4.00
N PHE A 118 -1.20 17.04 5.27
CA PHE A 118 -1.89 16.02 6.04
C PHE A 118 -0.97 15.16 7.01
N GLY A 119 -1.09 13.82 7.13
CA GLY A 119 -0.18 12.88 7.87
C GLY A 119 -0.51 12.12 9.22
N THR A 120 -1.28 11.00 9.25
CA THR A 120 -1.86 10.21 10.41
C THR A 120 -1.03 9.88 11.64
N ASP A 121 -1.51 10.03 12.91
CA ASP A 121 -0.85 9.47 14.12
C ASP A 121 -1.55 8.25 14.80
N ALA A 122 -2.59 7.70 14.20
CA ALA A 122 -3.51 6.74 14.80
C ALA A 122 -4.06 7.00 16.23
N THR A 123 -4.35 8.25 16.61
CA THR A 123 -5.15 8.62 17.81
C THR A 123 -6.49 9.27 17.45
N SER A 124 -6.95 10.40 18.04
CA SER A 124 -8.41 10.68 18.11
C SER A 124 -8.91 12.15 18.15
N ALA A 125 -8.17 13.19 17.69
CA ALA A 125 -8.53 14.60 17.97
C ALA A 125 -7.95 15.71 17.08
N GLY A 126 -6.64 15.71 16.82
CA GLY A 126 -6.13 16.42 15.66
C GLY A 126 -6.25 15.48 14.46
N THR A 127 -5.95 16.02 13.29
CA THR A 127 -5.63 15.36 12.02
C THR A 127 -5.94 16.45 11.05
N VAL A 128 -4.90 17.25 10.94
CA VAL A 128 -4.99 18.66 10.65
C VAL A 128 -4.04 18.98 9.51
N LEU A 129 -4.53 19.79 8.60
CA LEU A 129 -3.96 20.08 7.30
C LEU A 129 -2.44 20.44 7.32
N VAL A 130 -1.60 20.18 6.30
CA VAL A 130 -0.47 21.09 5.95
C VAL A 130 -0.72 22.53 6.22
N ARG A 131 -1.36 23.19 5.22
CA ARG A 131 -1.74 24.52 4.71
C ARG A 131 -2.28 24.22 3.35
N ASP A 132 -3.15 25.07 2.85
CA ASP A 132 -3.09 25.22 1.42
C ASP A 132 -1.86 26.02 1.06
N LEU A 133 -1.25 25.71 -0.05
CA LEU A 133 -0.14 26.47 -0.55
C LEU A 133 -0.59 27.53 -1.52
N ALA A 134 -1.46 27.07 -2.40
CA ALA A 134 -2.18 27.87 -3.34
C ALA A 134 -2.87 28.96 -2.62
N PRO A 135 -2.98 30.17 -3.16
CA PRO A 135 -4.26 30.52 -3.76
C PRO A 135 -4.78 29.88 -5.10
N GLY A 136 -5.78 28.97 -5.07
CA GLY A 136 -6.80 28.91 -6.15
C GLY A 136 -7.01 27.65 -6.95
N PRO A 137 -7.53 27.79 -8.19
CA PRO A 137 -6.92 26.80 -9.99
C PRO A 137 -5.68 27.11 -10.87
N ALA A 138 -4.52 26.52 -10.48
CA ALA A 138 -3.86 25.54 -11.34
C ALA A 138 -3.23 24.31 -10.60
N SER A 139 -3.66 23.09 -10.91
CA SER A 139 -3.16 21.85 -10.29
C SER A 139 -1.64 21.78 -10.17
N SER A 140 -1.19 21.29 -9.04
CA SER A 140 0.20 21.00 -8.74
C SER A 140 0.50 19.50 -8.97
N ARG A 141 -0.02 18.48 -8.22
CA ARG A 141 -0.21 17.01 -8.60
C ARG A 141 0.70 15.82 -8.08
N PRO A 142 0.42 15.13 -6.94
CA PRO A 142 1.31 14.20 -6.18
C PRO A 142 1.97 12.87 -6.70
N GLY A 143 3.18 12.86 -7.29
CA GLY A 143 4.07 11.67 -7.14
C GLY A 143 5.59 11.90 -7.35
N PRO A 144 6.53 11.33 -6.52
CA PRO A 144 6.39 10.48 -5.31
C PRO A 144 7.10 11.03 -4.02
N MET A 145 7.04 10.30 -2.88
CA MET A 145 7.55 10.67 -1.51
C MET A 145 8.36 9.52 -0.91
N ILE A 146 9.15 9.74 0.14
CA ILE A 146 9.50 8.72 1.17
C ILE A 146 10.14 9.32 2.46
N ALA A 147 10.34 8.55 3.53
CA ALA A 147 10.59 9.04 4.91
C ALA A 147 12.03 9.42 5.20
N LEU A 148 12.37 10.36 6.08
CA LEU A 148 13.55 10.14 6.93
C LEU A 148 13.32 10.20 8.45
N GLY A 149 14.06 9.49 9.30
CA GLY A 149 13.88 9.55 10.78
C GLY A 149 12.43 9.38 11.28
N THR A 150 12.00 10.23 12.23
CA THR A 150 10.57 10.36 12.61
C THR A 150 9.66 10.99 11.52
N ARG A 151 10.16 11.10 10.27
CA ARG A 151 9.92 12.26 9.41
C ARG A 151 9.83 12.04 7.84
N LEU A 152 9.40 12.95 6.94
CA LEU A 152 9.14 12.68 5.48
C LEU A 152 9.19 13.99 4.59
N PHE A 153 9.58 13.98 3.29
CA PHE A 153 9.45 15.07 2.22
C PHE A 153 8.64 14.51 0.93
N PHE A 154 8.42 15.15 -0.24
CA PHE A 154 7.67 14.71 -1.50
C PHE A 154 7.91 15.42 -2.91
N PHE A 155 7.01 16.04 -3.70
CA PHE A 155 7.24 17.08 -4.80
C PHE A 155 6.11 18.08 -4.74
N ALA A 156 6.31 19.39 -4.89
CA ALA A 156 5.15 20.28 -4.93
C ALA A 156 5.17 21.73 -5.48
N ASP A 157 4.20 22.11 -6.33
CA ASP A 157 4.01 23.43 -7.02
C ASP A 157 3.05 24.40 -6.27
N ASP A 158 3.41 25.60 -5.75
CA ASP A 158 2.55 26.55 -4.94
C ASP A 158 1.83 27.91 -5.35
N GLY A 159 2.02 28.62 -6.46
CA GLY A 159 2.00 30.10 -6.40
C GLY A 159 3.01 30.98 -5.61
N VAL A 160 4.27 30.69 -5.27
CA VAL A 160 5.41 31.66 -5.32
C VAL A 160 6.62 31.18 -6.18
N HIS A 161 7.30 30.02 -5.98
CA HIS A 161 8.38 29.44 -6.87
C HIS A 161 8.46 27.93 -7.32
N GLY A 162 7.46 27.40 -8.01
CA GLY A 162 7.33 26.07 -8.66
C GLY A 162 7.33 24.80 -7.82
N ARG A 163 7.47 23.65 -8.46
CA ARG A 163 7.28 22.36 -7.82
C ARG A 163 8.28 22.07 -6.70
N GLU A 164 9.33 22.86 -6.57
CA GLU A 164 9.78 23.31 -5.26
C GLU A 164 10.33 22.25 -4.27
N PRO A 165 10.45 22.53 -2.92
CA PRO A 165 10.55 21.39 -1.99
C PRO A 165 10.06 21.59 -0.55
N TYR A 166 9.97 20.51 0.25
CA TYR A 166 9.04 20.56 1.39
C TYR A 166 9.36 19.84 2.72
N LEU A 167 8.62 20.10 3.78
CA LEU A 167 8.53 19.28 5.01
C LEU A 167 7.95 17.91 4.78
N SER A 168 7.44 17.28 5.82
CA SER A 168 6.53 17.88 6.81
C SER A 168 6.82 17.53 8.23
N ASP A 169 6.32 18.32 9.18
CA ASP A 169 6.35 17.99 10.60
C ASP A 169 5.13 17.36 11.26
N GLY A 170 3.91 17.42 10.73
CA GLY A 170 2.83 16.54 11.18
C GLY A 170 1.87 16.87 12.31
N THR A 171 1.65 18.14 12.71
CA THR A 171 0.47 18.64 13.46
C THR A 171 -0.15 19.93 12.93
N ALA A 172 0.03 20.14 11.64
CA ALA A 172 -0.42 21.29 10.90
C ALA A 172 0.34 22.58 11.28
N GLY A 173 0.86 23.36 10.32
CA GLY A 173 0.99 24.81 10.57
C GLY A 173 2.39 25.40 10.67
N ASN A 174 3.40 24.57 10.63
CA ASN A 174 4.81 24.85 10.37
C ASN A 174 5.10 24.21 9.02
N ALA A 175 5.74 24.98 8.14
CA ALA A 175 6.33 24.58 6.89
C ALA A 175 6.85 25.70 6.06
N GLN A 176 8.06 25.49 5.60
CA GLN A 176 9.01 26.52 5.34
C GLN A 176 9.83 26.20 4.09
N LEU A 177 9.67 26.97 3.00
CA LEU A 177 10.44 26.70 1.78
C LEU A 177 11.85 26.98 2.22
N ILE A 178 12.67 25.95 2.31
CA ILE A 178 14.07 26.18 2.58
C ILE A 178 14.67 26.96 1.41
N ALA A 179 14.20 26.67 0.21
CA ALA A 179 15.06 26.47 -0.92
C ALA A 179 14.51 27.00 -2.20
N ASP A 180 15.44 27.54 -2.99
CA ASP A 180 15.26 28.07 -4.33
C ASP A 180 16.65 28.50 -4.94
N LEU A 181 17.13 27.90 -6.05
CA LEU A 181 18.16 28.29 -7.08
C LEU A 181 17.92 28.62 -8.67
N ARG A 182 16.83 28.38 -9.47
CA ARG A 182 16.39 28.89 -10.86
C ARG A 182 15.33 30.04 -10.82
N LEU A 183 15.35 31.04 -11.73
CA LEU A 183 14.62 32.32 -11.56
C LEU A 183 13.33 32.37 -12.37
N GLY A 184 12.31 33.00 -11.80
CA GLY A 184 11.13 33.38 -12.56
C GLY A 184 10.22 32.18 -12.85
N ALA A 185 9.21 32.37 -13.71
CA ALA A 185 8.16 31.37 -13.95
C ALA A 185 8.59 30.14 -14.79
N GLU A 186 9.86 29.76 -14.73
CA GLU A 186 10.37 28.57 -15.38
C GLU A 186 11.03 27.57 -14.44
N GLY A 187 10.60 26.33 -14.59
CA GLY A 187 11.47 25.21 -14.29
C GLY A 187 12.28 24.70 -15.47
N SER A 188 13.22 23.78 -15.23
CA SER A 188 13.22 22.82 -14.11
C SER A 188 12.03 21.89 -14.22
N LEU A 189 11.85 21.01 -13.25
CA LEU A 189 11.37 19.66 -13.55
C LEU A 189 9.97 19.64 -14.16
N SER A 190 9.83 19.40 -15.45
CA SER A 190 8.51 19.49 -16.09
C SER A 190 7.43 18.68 -15.35
N GLU A 191 6.21 19.22 -15.23
CA GLU A 191 5.06 18.69 -14.45
C GLU A 191 4.82 17.18 -14.58
N VAL A 192 5.31 16.58 -15.67
CA VAL A 192 5.09 15.19 -16.10
C VAL A 192 6.23 14.22 -15.73
N GLN A 193 7.43 14.71 -15.45
CA GLN A 193 8.53 13.84 -15.04
C GLN A 193 8.23 13.23 -13.65
N SER A 194 8.79 12.03 -13.40
CA SER A 194 8.93 11.37 -12.07
C SER A 194 10.42 11.20 -11.71
N THR A 195 10.83 10.79 -10.49
CA THR A 195 12.27 10.77 -10.12
C THR A 195 12.77 9.64 -9.23
N PRO A 196 14.07 9.33 -9.33
CA PRO A 196 14.76 8.41 -8.44
C PRO A 196 15.00 8.94 -7.00
N LEU A 197 14.76 8.16 -5.93
CA LEU A 197 14.24 8.61 -4.62
C LEU A 197 14.70 7.89 -3.30
N ALA A 198 15.09 8.54 -2.14
CA ALA A 198 14.90 8.09 -0.68
C ALA A 198 15.59 8.69 0.64
N VAL A 199 15.57 7.95 1.84
CA VAL A 199 15.68 8.01 3.40
C VAL A 199 17.01 8.14 4.32
N LEU A 200 18.26 8.58 4.01
CA LEU A 200 19.58 8.23 4.67
C LEU A 200 19.90 8.86 5.99
N GLY A 201 19.00 9.68 6.45
CA GLY A 201 18.51 9.72 7.79
C GLY A 201 19.46 10.44 8.70
N PRO A 202 20.51 11.05 8.18
CA PRO A 202 20.23 12.45 7.84
C PRO A 202 19.58 12.77 6.46
N VAL A 203 20.17 12.60 5.26
CA VAL A 203 19.81 13.18 3.92
C VAL A 203 19.18 12.29 2.80
N VAL A 204 18.67 12.93 1.73
CA VAL A 204 17.70 12.57 0.67
C VAL A 204 17.94 13.21 -0.72
N LEU A 205 17.42 12.60 -1.82
CA LEU A 205 18.20 12.41 -3.05
C LEU A 205 17.41 12.19 -4.42
N PHE A 206 17.36 13.09 -5.44
CA PHE A 206 16.38 13.29 -6.57
C PHE A 206 16.88 13.64 -8.01
N PHE A 207 16.14 13.48 -9.13
CA PHE A 207 16.52 14.06 -10.46
C PHE A 207 15.77 15.31 -10.96
N ALA A 208 16.52 16.22 -11.60
CA ALA A 208 16.46 17.62 -11.22
C ALA A 208 17.12 18.66 -12.21
N ASP A 209 16.41 19.70 -12.67
CA ASP A 209 16.87 20.81 -13.54
C ASP A 209 16.69 22.21 -12.91
N ASP A 210 17.13 23.28 -13.57
CA ASP A 210 17.98 24.27 -12.88
C ASP A 210 18.22 25.57 -13.69
N GLY A 211 18.31 25.46 -15.01
CA GLY A 211 18.50 26.61 -15.90
C GLY A 211 19.77 26.61 -16.74
N THR A 212 20.93 26.14 -16.26
CA THR A 212 22.18 26.15 -17.06
C THR A 212 23.14 24.92 -17.07
N HIS A 213 22.93 23.79 -16.34
CA HIS A 213 23.53 22.46 -16.71
C HIS A 213 22.45 21.46 -17.17
N GLY A 214 21.17 21.63 -16.87
CA GLY A 214 20.14 20.66 -17.29
C GLY A 214 19.77 19.68 -16.19
N LEU A 215 19.96 18.38 -16.34
CA LEU A 215 19.44 17.33 -15.45
C LEU A 215 20.55 16.30 -15.16
N GLU A 216 21.47 16.54 -14.19
CA GLU A 216 22.79 15.85 -14.07
C GLU A 216 23.00 14.93 -12.83
N LEU A 217 23.75 15.28 -11.75
CA LEU A 217 23.71 14.61 -10.41
C LEU A 217 23.94 15.37 -9.04
N TRP A 218 22.94 15.28 -8.13
CA TRP A 218 22.48 15.85 -6.79
C TRP A 218 21.28 15.16 -5.78
N ARG A 219 21.92 15.80 -4.63
CA ARG A 219 22.05 15.71 -3.08
C ARG A 219 21.15 16.47 -2.07
N SER A 220 20.90 16.06 -0.79
CA SER A 220 20.13 16.95 0.17
C SER A 220 19.99 16.78 1.72
N ASP A 221 20.68 17.61 2.55
CA ASP A 221 20.49 17.91 4.00
C ASP A 221 19.77 19.37 4.40
N GLY A 222 18.92 19.89 5.43
CA GLY A 222 18.51 19.76 6.96
C GLY A 222 18.03 20.93 7.95
N THR A 223 18.89 21.61 8.75
CA THR A 223 18.70 22.83 9.60
C THR A 223 19.83 23.90 9.63
N ALA A 224 19.50 25.17 9.63
CA ALA A 224 19.36 25.86 8.35
C ALA A 224 20.49 25.97 7.24
N ASN A 225 21.63 25.25 7.19
CA ASN A 225 22.56 25.30 6.01
C ASN A 225 23.18 23.96 5.47
N GLY A 226 22.61 23.20 4.52
CA GLY A 226 23.21 21.96 3.97
C GLY A 226 23.62 21.99 2.49
N THR A 227 22.95 22.83 1.67
CA THR A 227 22.87 22.97 0.19
C THR A 227 24.07 22.62 -0.67
N SER A 228 23.83 22.00 -1.84
CA SER A 228 24.53 22.18 -3.13
C SER A 228 24.01 21.33 -4.32
N LEU A 229 24.34 21.79 -5.54
CA LEU A 229 24.55 21.00 -6.75
C LEU A 229 26.01 20.51 -6.84
N VAL A 230 26.33 19.69 -7.84
CA VAL A 230 27.37 18.67 -7.72
C VAL A 230 27.99 18.15 -9.06
N HIS A 231 27.49 17.22 -9.91
CA HIS A 231 28.14 16.90 -11.25
C HIS A 231 27.19 17.05 -12.42
N GLU A 232 27.65 17.79 -13.41
CA GLU A 232 27.42 17.51 -14.81
C GLU A 232 27.85 16.08 -15.23
N PHE A 233 26.96 15.10 -15.25
CA PHE A 233 27.18 13.95 -16.13
C PHE A 233 27.37 14.41 -17.58
N VAL A 234 26.52 15.36 -18.01
CA VAL A 234 26.55 15.99 -19.35
C VAL A 234 26.80 17.50 -19.19
N PRO A 235 28.01 17.99 -19.51
CA PRO A 235 28.33 19.40 -19.28
C PRO A 235 27.53 20.45 -20.08
N GLY A 236 26.99 21.43 -19.34
CA GLY A 236 26.15 22.53 -19.79
C GLY A 236 24.68 22.16 -20.08
N ALA A 237 23.80 23.17 -20.07
CA ALA A 237 22.31 23.23 -20.08
C ALA A 237 21.49 22.20 -20.90
N ALA A 238 21.85 20.92 -20.94
CA ALA A 238 21.33 19.93 -21.86
C ALA A 238 20.61 18.77 -21.16
N GLY A 239 21.07 18.30 -20.00
CA GLY A 239 20.55 17.07 -19.40
C GLY A 239 21.40 15.85 -19.67
N CYS A 240 21.82 15.17 -18.60
CA CYS A 240 21.76 13.72 -18.54
C CYS A 240 20.31 13.27 -18.78
N ARG A 241 20.13 12.02 -19.18
CA ARG A 241 18.79 11.45 -19.35
C ARG A 241 18.51 10.38 -18.31
N VAL A 242 17.50 10.62 -17.48
CA VAL A 242 16.97 9.63 -16.55
C VAL A 242 16.01 8.70 -17.27
N ASP A 243 16.41 7.46 -17.49
CA ASP A 243 15.58 6.45 -18.17
C ASP A 243 14.85 5.49 -17.21
N SER A 244 15.13 5.54 -15.90
CA SER A 244 14.21 5.01 -14.87
C SER A 244 14.18 5.89 -13.63
N PHE A 245 12.97 6.12 -13.13
CA PHE A 245 12.68 6.84 -11.89
C PHE A 245 12.69 5.93 -10.65
N GLU A 246 13.04 4.68 -10.82
CA GLU A 246 13.13 3.73 -9.72
C GLU A 246 14.47 3.88 -9.01
N THR A 247 14.46 3.67 -7.69
CA THR A 247 15.65 3.61 -6.83
C THR A 247 15.49 2.65 -5.70
N ALA A 248 16.58 2.42 -4.99
CA ALA A 248 16.64 2.66 -3.57
C ALA A 248 18.13 2.97 -3.25
N VAL A 249 18.73 2.41 -2.21
CA VAL A 249 19.23 3.00 -0.97
C VAL A 249 20.41 2.18 -0.24
N LEU A 250 21.69 1.78 -0.50
CA LEU A 250 22.53 0.91 0.47
C LEU A 250 23.95 1.36 0.86
N LEU A 251 24.47 1.00 2.05
CA LEU A 251 25.32 1.80 2.97
C LEU A 251 25.66 3.14 2.42
N GLY A 252 25.06 4.21 2.91
CA GLY A 252 25.42 5.52 2.42
C GLY A 252 25.15 5.81 0.94
N LEU A 253 25.26 4.82 0.04
CA LEU A 253 25.28 4.82 -1.39
C LEU A 253 23.82 4.64 -1.97
N ALA A 254 23.40 5.24 -3.11
CA ALA A 254 22.00 5.26 -3.64
C ALA A 254 21.69 5.08 -5.17
N PHE A 255 20.97 4.02 -5.60
CA PHE A 255 20.83 3.57 -7.02
C PHE A 255 19.84 4.43 -7.77
N PHE A 256 20.03 4.60 -9.09
CA PHE A 256 19.08 5.13 -10.08
C PHE A 256 19.65 4.99 -11.52
N VAL A 257 18.85 5.20 -12.57
CA VAL A 257 19.27 4.93 -13.98
C VAL A 257 19.47 6.23 -14.78
N VAL A 258 20.59 6.36 -15.49
CA VAL A 258 21.04 7.60 -16.17
C VAL A 258 21.84 7.32 -17.44
N ASP A 259 21.75 8.25 -18.41
CA ASP A 259 22.65 8.41 -19.54
C ASP A 259 23.54 9.65 -19.37
N ASP A 260 24.86 9.44 -19.32
CA ASP A 260 25.93 10.45 -19.21
C ASP A 260 26.39 11.05 -20.54
N GLY A 261 25.72 10.70 -21.65
CA GLY A 261 26.10 11.09 -23.00
C GLY A 261 27.35 10.38 -23.55
N VAL A 262 27.98 9.44 -22.82
CA VAL A 262 29.22 8.75 -23.23
C VAL A 262 29.08 7.22 -23.20
N SER A 263 28.72 6.65 -22.05
CA SER A 263 28.41 5.22 -21.85
C SER A 263 26.91 4.92 -21.99
N GLY A 264 26.07 5.95 -22.09
CA GLY A 264 24.65 5.76 -22.32
C GLY A 264 23.91 5.36 -21.03
N SER A 265 22.64 4.98 -21.18
CA SER A 265 21.78 4.61 -20.07
C SER A 265 22.27 3.37 -19.31
N GLU A 266 22.99 3.61 -18.22
CA GLU A 266 23.42 2.64 -17.23
C GLU A 266 22.77 2.96 -15.88
N LEU A 267 23.19 2.28 -14.82
CA LEU A 267 22.76 2.57 -13.46
C LEU A 267 23.85 3.48 -12.89
N TRP A 268 23.48 4.56 -12.21
CA TRP A 268 24.33 5.62 -11.69
C TRP A 268 23.92 5.87 -10.23
N ARG A 269 24.71 6.60 -9.42
CA ARG A 269 24.80 6.28 -7.98
C ARG A 269 24.93 7.48 -7.04
N SER A 270 25.18 7.25 -5.75
CA SER A 270 26.29 7.90 -5.01
C SER A 270 26.14 7.77 -3.49
N ASP A 271 27.12 8.18 -2.69
CA ASP A 271 27.00 8.48 -1.25
C ASP A 271 27.32 9.96 -0.95
N GLY A 272 26.95 10.92 -1.81
CA GLY A 272 26.89 12.31 -1.34
C GLY A 272 26.14 13.34 -2.15
N THR A 273 26.73 14.39 -2.69
CA THR A 273 28.07 14.94 -2.46
C THR A 273 29.25 14.11 -3.05
N SER A 274 30.39 14.73 -3.40
CA SER A 274 30.77 15.10 -4.77
C SER A 274 32.01 14.49 -5.53
N SER A 275 33.22 14.36 -4.97
CA SER A 275 34.50 13.94 -5.62
C SER A 275 35.09 12.50 -5.36
N GLY A 276 34.72 11.42 -6.04
CA GLY A 276 34.91 10.05 -5.52
C GLY A 276 33.77 9.57 -4.62
N THR A 277 32.62 9.30 -5.15
CA THR A 277 32.16 9.81 -6.42
C THR A 277 32.77 9.26 -7.75
N ALA A 278 32.52 8.00 -8.25
CA ALA A 278 32.87 7.41 -9.57
C ALA A 278 32.14 6.05 -10.06
N LEU A 279 32.66 5.25 -11.03
CA LEU A 279 32.01 4.33 -12.06
C LEU A 279 31.30 2.97 -11.70
N VAL A 280 30.12 2.60 -12.27
CA VAL A 280 29.54 1.21 -12.35
C VAL A 280 30.52 0.38 -13.18
N SER A 281 30.33 0.55 -14.46
CA SER A 281 30.87 -0.11 -15.61
C SER A 281 29.88 0.32 -16.66
N ASP A 282 30.43 0.76 -17.75
CA ASP A 282 29.75 0.71 -19.03
C ASP A 282 29.41 -0.78 -19.29
N LEU A 283 28.19 -1.21 -18.95
CA LEU A 283 27.78 -2.61 -19.11
C LEU A 283 27.68 -2.97 -20.59
N ARG A 284 27.33 -1.98 -21.40
CA ARG A 284 27.10 -2.12 -22.84
C ARG A 284 28.03 -1.27 -23.71
N ALA A 285 29.30 -1.20 -23.31
CA ALA A 285 30.43 -0.61 -24.02
C ALA A 285 30.10 0.53 -25.03
N GLY A 286 29.88 1.73 -24.52
CA GLY A 286 29.64 2.97 -25.25
C GLY A 286 28.16 3.38 -25.25
N SER A 287 27.85 4.47 -25.97
CA SER A 287 26.58 5.23 -25.93
C SER A 287 25.30 4.51 -26.41
N ALA A 288 25.16 3.21 -26.13
CA ALA A 288 23.96 2.41 -26.29
C ALA A 288 23.27 2.13 -24.94
N GLY A 289 24.05 1.96 -23.86
CA GLY A 289 23.57 1.69 -22.50
C GLY A 289 22.85 0.35 -22.32
N ALA A 290 23.08 -0.33 -21.20
CA ALA A 290 22.37 -1.57 -20.89
C ALA A 290 20.89 -1.35 -20.52
N LEU A 291 20.47 -0.09 -20.35
CA LEU A 291 19.17 0.36 -19.86
C LEU A 291 18.67 -0.46 -18.65
N PRO A 292 19.42 -0.44 -17.53
CA PRO A 292 19.02 -1.07 -16.28
C PRO A 292 17.62 -0.67 -15.82
N TYR A 293 16.83 -1.58 -15.25
CA TYR A 293 15.45 -1.27 -14.80
C TYR A 293 14.89 -2.30 -13.80
N GLY A 294 13.79 -1.88 -13.16
CA GLY A 294 12.95 -2.66 -12.25
C GLY A 294 13.49 -2.67 -10.81
N LEU A 295 12.80 -2.12 -9.79
CA LEU A 295 13.36 -2.12 -8.41
C LEU A 295 12.31 -2.14 -7.18
N THR A 296 12.58 -2.75 -5.97
CA THR A 296 11.63 -2.99 -4.79
C THR A 296 12.09 -3.10 -3.24
N VAL A 297 12.22 -4.21 -2.44
CA VAL A 297 12.47 -4.22 -0.92
C VAL A 297 13.08 -5.54 -0.22
N VAL A 298 14.28 -5.68 0.42
CA VAL A 298 15.12 -6.94 0.69
C VAL A 298 16.36 -6.96 1.66
N GLY A 299 17.61 -6.77 1.21
CA GLY A 299 18.78 -7.59 1.61
C GLY A 299 20.15 -7.05 1.18
N SER A 300 21.25 -7.69 1.61
CA SER A 300 22.64 -7.25 1.35
C SER A 300 23.20 -7.73 0.00
N THR A 301 22.35 -8.31 -0.81
CA THR A 301 22.51 -8.53 -2.23
C THR A 301 21.57 -7.61 -2.94
N LEU A 302 21.96 -7.15 -4.12
CA LEU A 302 21.07 -6.71 -5.20
C LEU A 302 21.38 -6.94 -6.80
N TYR A 303 19.94 -6.95 -6.98
CA TYR A 303 18.84 -7.30 -7.97
C TYR A 303 18.39 -6.26 -9.07
N PHE A 304 18.55 -6.58 -10.38
CA PHE A 304 18.04 -5.81 -11.56
C PHE A 304 17.92 -6.67 -12.84
N ALA A 305 17.54 -6.03 -13.96
CA ALA A 305 17.76 -6.54 -15.33
C ALA A 305 18.29 -5.44 -16.27
N ALA A 306 19.07 -5.84 -17.28
CA ALA A 306 19.82 -4.97 -18.19
C ALA A 306 20.32 -5.75 -19.44
N ASP A 307 20.98 -5.10 -20.40
CA ASP A 307 21.41 -5.66 -21.69
C ASP A 307 22.87 -5.31 -22.06
N ASP A 308 23.81 -6.25 -21.86
CA ASP A 308 25.23 -6.10 -22.27
C ASP A 308 25.47 -6.14 -23.80
N GLY A 309 24.42 -6.34 -24.59
CA GLY A 309 24.51 -6.49 -26.05
C GLY A 309 25.05 -7.84 -26.53
N ILE A 310 25.28 -8.81 -25.63
CA ILE A 310 25.73 -10.17 -25.93
C ILE A 310 24.64 -11.18 -25.57
N HIS A 311 24.03 -11.04 -24.39
CA HIS A 311 22.98 -11.90 -23.85
C HIS A 311 21.58 -11.27 -23.98
N GLY A 312 21.49 -10.01 -24.41
CA GLY A 312 20.22 -9.27 -24.49
C GLY A 312 19.77 -8.77 -23.11
N ARG A 313 18.56 -8.19 -23.04
CA ARG A 313 17.94 -7.80 -21.77
C ARG A 313 17.60 -9.03 -20.94
N GLU A 314 18.56 -9.35 -20.09
CA GLU A 314 18.60 -10.51 -19.23
C GLU A 314 18.95 -10.02 -17.82
N LEU A 315 19.79 -10.72 -17.07
CA LEU A 315 19.53 -10.85 -15.64
C LEU A 315 20.78 -10.60 -14.80
N TRP A 316 20.91 -9.38 -14.31
CA TRP A 316 22.19 -8.77 -13.97
C TRP A 316 22.28 -8.50 -12.49
N THR A 317 23.49 -8.26 -11.99
CA THR A 317 23.76 -8.09 -10.56
C THR A 317 24.92 -7.13 -10.19
N SER A 318 25.18 -6.70 -8.92
CA SER A 318 25.75 -5.37 -8.56
C SER A 318 25.81 -4.80 -7.09
N ASP A 319 26.62 -5.33 -6.17
CA ASP A 319 26.98 -4.67 -4.89
C ASP A 319 28.48 -4.27 -4.88
N GLY A 320 29.19 -4.50 -6.00
CA GLY A 320 30.63 -4.54 -6.12
C GLY A 320 31.25 -3.34 -6.83
N GLN A 321 32.56 -3.17 -6.67
CA GLN A 321 33.28 -1.95 -7.09
C GLN A 321 34.00 -2.26 -8.40
N THR A 322 33.20 -2.46 -9.45
CA THR A 322 33.54 -3.10 -10.76
C THR A 322 34.02 -4.55 -10.70
N ALA A 323 34.37 -5.06 -9.52
CA ALA A 323 35.14 -6.29 -9.34
C ALA A 323 34.28 -7.56 -9.26
N GLY A 324 33.71 -7.88 -8.10
CA GLY A 324 32.64 -8.88 -8.00
C GLY A 324 31.40 -8.29 -8.63
N THR A 325 31.36 -8.39 -9.95
CA THR A 325 30.22 -7.94 -10.73
C THR A 325 30.12 -8.72 -12.07
N SER A 326 29.69 -10.00 -12.05
CA SER A 326 29.48 -10.98 -13.16
C SER A 326 28.02 -11.45 -13.40
N LEU A 327 27.50 -11.38 -14.65
CA LEU A 327 26.10 -11.65 -15.07
C LEU A 327 25.45 -12.78 -14.28
N LEU A 328 24.23 -12.55 -13.78
CA LEU A 328 23.49 -13.61 -13.13
C LEU A 328 23.04 -14.66 -14.15
N ILE A 329 22.04 -14.43 -15.01
CA ILE A 329 21.88 -15.34 -16.15
C ILE A 329 21.35 -14.72 -17.43
N ASP A 330 21.60 -15.46 -18.49
CA ASP A 330 20.81 -15.51 -19.70
C ASP A 330 19.66 -16.55 -19.54
N LEU A 331 18.43 -16.11 -19.22
CA LEU A 331 17.23 -16.97 -19.17
C LEU A 331 16.80 -17.46 -20.56
N THR A 332 17.26 -16.80 -21.63
CA THR A 332 16.83 -17.03 -23.01
C THR A 332 18.02 -17.36 -23.94
N PRO A 333 18.81 -18.41 -23.63
CA PRO A 333 20.14 -18.68 -24.16
C PRO A 333 20.50 -18.11 -25.55
N GLY A 334 21.22 -16.99 -25.56
CA GLY A 334 21.66 -16.24 -26.73
C GLY A 334 21.43 -14.72 -26.57
N PRO A 335 21.49 -13.94 -27.66
CA PRO A 335 21.31 -12.48 -27.62
C PRO A 335 19.82 -12.08 -27.54
N ALA A 336 19.02 -12.83 -26.79
CA ALA A 336 17.57 -12.71 -26.77
C ALA A 336 17.09 -12.22 -25.40
N SER A 337 16.35 -11.13 -25.39
CA SER A 337 15.82 -10.55 -24.14
C SER A 337 14.67 -11.39 -23.59
N SER A 338 14.70 -11.73 -22.30
CA SER A 338 13.49 -12.08 -21.58
C SER A 338 12.55 -10.86 -21.46
N SER A 339 11.27 -11.09 -21.13
CA SER A 339 10.30 -10.03 -20.83
C SER A 339 9.65 -10.25 -19.46
N MET A 340 9.60 -9.20 -18.65
CA MET A 340 10.32 -9.26 -17.38
C MET A 340 9.82 -8.26 -16.31
N TYR A 341 8.67 -8.51 -15.67
CA TYR A 341 7.93 -7.58 -14.77
C TYR A 341 6.75 -8.29 -14.05
N PRO A 342 5.98 -7.67 -13.11
CA PRO A 342 6.32 -6.69 -12.06
C PRO A 342 7.03 -7.40 -10.92
N ILE A 343 7.58 -6.68 -9.95
CA ILE A 343 8.83 -7.12 -9.34
C ILE A 343 8.97 -6.61 -7.91
N VAL A 344 9.09 -7.56 -6.96
CA VAL A 344 8.55 -7.35 -5.60
C VAL A 344 9.36 -8.00 -4.49
N GLY A 345 9.96 -7.17 -3.64
CA GLY A 345 11.05 -7.47 -2.71
C GLY A 345 10.87 -8.63 -1.73
N THR A 346 11.94 -8.99 -1.00
CA THR A 346 12.05 -9.82 0.22
C THR A 346 13.42 -9.87 0.84
N ASP A 347 13.53 -9.68 2.15
CA ASP A 347 14.71 -10.07 2.92
C ASP A 347 14.98 -11.63 2.90
N ARG A 348 14.26 -12.46 2.09
CA ARG A 348 14.47 -13.94 1.82
C ARG A 348 14.14 -14.58 0.44
N ARG A 349 13.30 -14.07 -0.49
CA ARG A 349 13.27 -14.45 -1.92
C ARG A 349 12.71 -13.48 -2.92
N LEU A 350 13.35 -13.55 -4.07
CA LEU A 350 13.15 -12.74 -5.22
C LEU A 350 11.86 -12.98 -6.03
N PHE A 351 11.29 -12.01 -6.81
CA PHE A 351 9.98 -12.12 -7.54
C PHE A 351 9.76 -11.25 -8.83
N PHE A 352 9.16 -11.86 -9.89
CA PHE A 352 8.67 -11.43 -11.25
C PHE A 352 7.65 -12.40 -11.87
N PHE A 353 7.06 -12.00 -13.00
CA PHE A 353 6.59 -12.92 -14.04
C PHE A 353 7.41 -12.84 -15.33
N ARG A 354 7.94 -13.97 -15.78
CA ARG A 354 8.53 -14.10 -17.11
C ARG A 354 7.45 -14.29 -18.15
N TRP A 355 7.50 -13.48 -19.20
CA TRP A 355 6.72 -13.74 -20.40
C TRP A 355 7.48 -14.70 -21.32
N ASN A 356 7.04 -15.95 -21.38
CA ASN A 356 7.58 -16.93 -22.31
C ASN A 356 6.89 -16.77 -23.68
N GLY A 357 7.54 -16.03 -24.58
CA GLY A 357 7.06 -15.80 -25.94
C GLY A 357 6.96 -17.05 -26.82
N GLY A 358 7.55 -18.18 -26.40
CA GLY A 358 7.44 -19.48 -27.10
C GLY A 358 6.17 -20.27 -26.76
N THR A 359 5.61 -20.05 -25.56
CA THR A 359 4.37 -20.71 -25.09
C THR A 359 3.18 -19.75 -24.97
N GLY A 360 3.42 -18.43 -24.98
CA GLY A 360 2.40 -17.41 -24.74
C GLY A 360 1.92 -17.37 -23.29
N ARG A 361 2.80 -17.70 -22.34
CA ARG A 361 2.47 -17.82 -20.91
C ARG A 361 3.29 -16.88 -20.02
N SER A 362 2.71 -16.56 -18.88
CA SER A 362 3.37 -15.88 -17.76
C SER A 362 3.86 -16.93 -16.76
N GLU A 363 5.17 -17.12 -16.68
CA GLU A 363 5.82 -18.00 -15.72
C GLU A 363 6.09 -17.18 -14.45
N LEU A 364 5.53 -17.54 -13.30
CA LEU A 364 6.09 -17.09 -12.02
C LEU A 364 7.37 -17.91 -11.80
N TRP A 365 8.50 -17.23 -11.62
CA TRP A 365 9.77 -17.87 -11.28
C TRP A 365 9.93 -18.04 -9.77
N ARG A 366 11.13 -18.39 -9.30
CA ARG A 366 11.65 -18.47 -7.91
C ARG A 366 13.17 -18.54 -7.93
N THR A 367 13.89 -17.88 -7.01
CA THR A 367 15.37 -17.60 -6.98
C THR A 367 15.89 -16.83 -5.59
N GLU A 368 17.82 -16.89 -4.27
CA GLU A 368 18.58 -16.20 -3.15
C GLU A 368 19.59 -15.22 -3.78
N GLY A 369 20.23 -15.67 -4.84
CA GLY A 369 21.22 -14.95 -5.63
C GLY A 369 22.19 -15.97 -6.25
N SER A 370 21.74 -17.04 -6.91
CA SER A 370 22.66 -17.99 -7.58
C SER A 370 22.07 -18.78 -8.76
N VAL A 371 22.93 -19.58 -9.42
CA VAL A 371 22.59 -20.45 -10.56
C VAL A 371 21.52 -21.49 -10.20
N ALA A 372 21.83 -22.37 -9.24
CA ALA A 372 21.12 -23.65 -9.16
C ALA A 372 19.71 -23.51 -8.60
N THR A 373 19.43 -22.33 -8.05
CA THR A 373 18.33 -22.12 -7.15
C THR A 373 17.18 -21.38 -7.83
N THR A 374 17.23 -21.32 -9.16
CA THR A 374 16.34 -20.46 -9.95
C THR A 374 15.60 -21.19 -11.04
N PHE A 375 14.28 -21.12 -10.99
CA PHE A 375 13.42 -21.91 -11.86
C PHE A 375 12.01 -21.32 -11.99
N PRO A 376 11.25 -21.68 -13.03
CA PRO A 376 9.82 -21.45 -13.06
C PRO A 376 9.13 -22.35 -12.02
N VAL A 377 8.04 -21.87 -11.42
CA VAL A 377 7.24 -22.65 -10.46
C VAL A 377 5.73 -22.58 -10.65
N ALA A 378 5.21 -21.58 -11.37
CA ALA A 378 3.81 -21.60 -11.78
C ALA A 378 3.60 -20.99 -13.16
N ASP A 379 2.70 -21.59 -13.92
CA ASP A 379 2.64 -21.46 -15.37
C ASP A 379 1.24 -20.95 -15.78
N PHE A 380 1.09 -19.64 -15.94
CA PHE A 380 -0.18 -18.96 -16.14
C PHE A 380 -0.42 -18.57 -17.61
N ALA A 381 -1.68 -18.54 -18.04
CA ALA A 381 -2.10 -17.94 -19.31
C ALA A 381 -1.94 -16.41 -19.35
N GLY A 382 -1.83 -15.75 -18.20
CA GLY A 382 -1.50 -14.33 -18.08
C GLY A 382 -1.43 -13.85 -16.63
N HIS A 383 -0.93 -12.63 -16.44
CA HIS A 383 -0.93 -11.93 -15.14
C HIS A 383 -1.19 -10.42 -15.35
N ARG A 384 -1.48 -9.68 -14.27
CA ARG A 384 -1.72 -8.22 -14.28
C ARG A 384 -1.08 -7.42 -13.13
N SER A 385 -0.52 -8.07 -12.12
CA SER A 385 0.08 -7.39 -10.98
C SER A 385 1.00 -8.36 -10.22
N LEU A 386 1.86 -7.81 -9.37
CA LEU A 386 2.63 -8.49 -8.34
C LEU A 386 2.78 -7.46 -7.21
N MET A 387 2.59 -7.84 -5.96
CA MET A 387 2.66 -6.92 -4.82
C MET A 387 3.50 -7.46 -3.69
N ARG A 388 4.25 -6.57 -3.04
CA ARG A 388 4.69 -6.77 -1.66
C ARG A 388 3.38 -6.93 -0.92
N GLY A 389 3.15 -8.05 -0.24
CA GLY A 389 2.30 -7.94 0.93
C GLY A 389 2.84 -6.88 1.92
N PRO A 390 3.96 -7.10 2.65
CA PRO A 390 3.70 -7.13 4.09
C PRO A 390 4.89 -6.47 5.00
N ALA A 391 4.69 -5.83 6.22
CA ALA A 391 5.60 -5.53 7.48
C ALA A 391 5.50 -5.97 9.13
N ASN A 392 5.15 -7.01 10.05
CA ASN A 392 4.57 -8.42 10.53
C ASN A 392 4.66 -9.98 10.15
N SER A 393 4.17 -10.54 9.03
CA SER A 393 3.75 -11.93 8.78
C SER A 393 4.47 -12.73 7.70
N GLY A 394 5.65 -12.29 7.30
CA GLY A 394 6.49 -12.97 6.36
C GLY A 394 6.19 -12.92 4.86
N ASP A 395 7.29 -12.99 4.13
CA ASP A 395 7.58 -13.35 2.75
C ASP A 395 6.44 -13.72 1.84
N LEU A 396 5.65 -12.73 1.43
CA LEU A 396 4.57 -12.99 0.53
C LEU A 396 4.37 -12.02 -0.60
N VAL A 397 4.39 -12.62 -1.80
CA VAL A 397 3.78 -12.02 -2.98
C VAL A 397 2.34 -12.43 -3.15
N TYR A 398 1.58 -11.48 -3.66
CA TYR A 398 0.31 -11.73 -4.31
C TYR A 398 0.34 -11.12 -5.67
N PHE A 399 -0.54 -11.62 -6.51
CA PHE A 399 -0.64 -11.19 -7.87
C PHE A 399 -2.03 -11.51 -8.36
N THR A 400 -2.44 -10.79 -9.37
CA THR A 400 -3.59 -11.18 -10.17
C THR A 400 -3.10 -11.98 -11.37
N ALA A 401 -3.46 -13.25 -11.45
CA ALA A 401 -3.03 -14.18 -12.49
C ALA A 401 -4.21 -15.01 -13.02
N ASN A 402 -3.98 -15.64 -14.18
CA ASN A 402 -4.99 -16.36 -14.94
C ASN A 402 -4.45 -17.71 -15.40
N ASP A 403 -5.05 -18.81 -14.95
CA ASP A 403 -4.66 -20.19 -15.29
C ASP A 403 -5.46 -20.77 -16.49
N ALA A 404 -6.35 -19.97 -17.08
CA ALA A 404 -7.36 -20.31 -18.08
C ALA A 404 -8.47 -21.28 -17.60
N VAL A 405 -8.61 -21.51 -16.30
CA VAL A 405 -9.69 -22.28 -15.67
C VAL A 405 -10.58 -21.37 -14.81
N HIS A 406 -9.97 -20.47 -14.03
CA HIS A 406 -10.59 -19.57 -13.06
C HIS A 406 -10.46 -18.08 -13.45
N GLY A 407 -10.20 -17.79 -14.73
CA GLY A 407 -10.06 -16.41 -15.22
C GLY A 407 -8.93 -15.62 -14.56
N LEU A 408 -8.95 -14.29 -14.66
CA LEU A 408 -8.01 -13.41 -13.95
C LEU A 408 -8.53 -13.13 -12.54
N GLU A 409 -7.99 -13.87 -11.57
CA GLU A 409 -8.37 -13.80 -10.18
C GLU A 409 -7.22 -13.33 -9.30
N LEU A 410 -7.46 -13.27 -8.00
CA LEU A 410 -6.43 -13.04 -7.01
C LEU A 410 -5.73 -14.36 -6.68
N TRP A 411 -4.40 -14.34 -6.73
CA TRP A 411 -3.52 -15.45 -6.41
C TRP A 411 -2.48 -15.01 -5.40
N ARG A 412 -1.91 -16.01 -4.74
CA ARG A 412 -0.67 -15.90 -3.98
C ARG A 412 0.42 -16.67 -4.68
N SER A 413 1.63 -16.46 -4.22
CA SER A 413 2.59 -17.56 -4.25
C SER A 413 3.42 -17.55 -2.99
N ASP A 414 3.79 -18.76 -2.57
CA ASP A 414 5.18 -18.91 -2.22
C ASP A 414 6.05 -18.66 -3.44
N GLY A 415 6.26 -19.68 -4.22
CA GLY A 415 7.34 -19.81 -5.15
C GLY A 415 7.85 -21.25 -5.10
N THR A 416 7.15 -22.15 -4.40
CA THR A 416 7.03 -23.52 -4.88
C THR A 416 5.80 -23.58 -5.80
N SER A 417 5.70 -24.66 -6.57
CA SER A 417 4.46 -24.99 -7.28
C SER A 417 3.31 -25.40 -6.34
N ALA A 418 3.53 -25.51 -5.02
CA ALA A 418 2.58 -26.02 -4.04
C ALA A 418 1.85 -24.91 -3.26
N GLY A 419 2.57 -23.86 -2.82
CA GLY A 419 1.95 -22.70 -2.19
C GLY A 419 1.53 -21.59 -3.17
N THR A 420 1.84 -21.75 -4.46
CA THR A 420 1.19 -21.00 -5.55
C THR A 420 -0.23 -21.51 -5.77
N THR A 421 -1.22 -20.89 -5.12
CA THR A 421 -2.63 -21.27 -5.31
C THR A 421 -3.52 -20.05 -5.55
N LEU A 422 -4.65 -20.32 -6.22
CA LEU A 422 -5.79 -19.42 -6.27
C LEU A 422 -6.20 -19.08 -4.83
N VAL A 423 -6.52 -17.82 -4.60
CA VAL A 423 -7.03 -17.34 -3.31
C VAL A 423 -8.50 -17.69 -3.18
N HIS A 424 -9.26 -17.22 -4.15
CA HIS A 424 -10.71 -17.23 -4.16
C HIS A 424 -11.10 -17.12 -5.63
N ASP A 425 -11.96 -18.02 -6.09
CA ASP A 425 -12.55 -17.98 -7.44
C ASP A 425 -13.66 -16.93 -7.41
N THR A 426 -13.26 -15.65 -7.36
CA THR A 426 -14.19 -14.56 -7.04
C THR A 426 -15.23 -14.41 -8.13
N GLN A 427 -14.88 -14.60 -9.40
CA GLN A 427 -15.82 -14.67 -10.53
C GLN A 427 -15.93 -16.08 -11.13
N PRO A 428 -16.73 -17.01 -10.56
CA PRO A 428 -16.58 -18.45 -10.78
C PRO A 428 -16.53 -18.92 -12.24
N GLY A 429 -15.39 -19.50 -12.61
CA GLY A 429 -15.13 -20.09 -13.93
C GLY A 429 -14.11 -19.31 -14.77
N PRO A 430 -14.10 -19.41 -16.12
CA PRO A 430 -13.02 -18.87 -16.95
C PRO A 430 -13.07 -17.34 -17.15
N SER A 431 -13.96 -16.64 -16.45
CA SER A 431 -14.05 -15.18 -16.38
C SER A 431 -13.39 -14.73 -15.07
N GLY A 432 -12.95 -13.46 -14.95
CA GLY A 432 -12.10 -13.06 -13.81
C GLY A 432 -12.49 -11.72 -13.22
N SER A 433 -12.41 -11.63 -11.90
CA SER A 433 -12.93 -10.51 -11.10
C SER A 433 -12.19 -9.17 -11.22
N GLU A 434 -11.14 -9.13 -12.03
CA GLU A 434 -10.25 -7.97 -12.22
C GLU A 434 -9.80 -7.29 -10.92
N PRO A 435 -9.15 -8.00 -9.95
CA PRO A 435 -8.75 -7.39 -8.69
C PRO A 435 -7.76 -6.24 -8.92
N TRP A 436 -8.17 -5.04 -8.57
CA TRP A 436 -7.40 -3.81 -8.73
C TRP A 436 -6.55 -3.67 -7.42
N PHE A 437 -5.19 -3.50 -7.44
CA PHE A 437 -4.09 -3.65 -6.40
C PHE A 437 -3.28 -2.43 -5.67
N GLY A 438 -3.41 -2.09 -4.36
CA GLY A 438 -3.05 -0.78 -3.70
C GLY A 438 -3.41 -0.43 -2.21
N CYS A 439 -3.94 -1.36 -1.40
CA CYS A 439 -4.52 -1.28 -0.04
C CYS A 439 -4.29 -2.47 0.99
N VAL A 440 -3.06 -2.96 1.25
CA VAL A 440 -2.80 -4.12 2.13
C VAL A 440 -3.17 -3.73 3.54
N PHE A 441 -4.12 -4.36 4.24
CA PHE A 441 -4.87 -3.69 5.31
C PHE A 441 -5.03 -4.40 6.66
N GLY A 442 -4.00 -4.28 7.48
CA GLY A 442 -3.97 -4.53 8.90
C GLY A 442 -3.81 -5.98 9.21
N ASN A 443 -4.96 -6.59 9.46
CA ASN A 443 -5.11 -8.03 9.47
C ASN A 443 -5.80 -8.55 8.22
N GLU A 444 -6.22 -7.62 7.40
CA GLU A 444 -6.89 -7.77 6.16
C GLU A 444 -6.04 -7.12 5.05
N PHE A 445 -6.69 -6.88 3.93
CA PHE A 445 -6.38 -6.05 2.81
C PHE A 445 -7.64 -5.97 1.96
N TYR A 446 -7.87 -4.84 1.31
CA TYR A 446 -9.22 -4.52 0.88
C TYR A 446 -9.20 -4.06 -0.56
N TRP A 447 -9.99 -4.67 -1.44
CA TRP A 447 -9.92 -4.43 -2.87
C TRP A 447 -11.18 -4.05 -3.59
N THR A 448 -10.95 -3.69 -4.84
CA THR A 448 -11.96 -3.43 -5.85
C THR A 448 -11.94 -4.58 -6.83
N ALA A 449 -13.03 -5.35 -6.88
CA ALA A 449 -13.22 -6.46 -7.80
C ALA A 449 -14.70 -6.73 -8.01
N ASP A 450 -14.98 -7.55 -9.02
CA ASP A 450 -16.31 -7.95 -9.47
C ASP A 450 -16.42 -9.47 -9.43
N ASP A 451 -17.24 -10.04 -8.54
CA ASP A 451 -17.49 -11.50 -8.48
C ASP A 451 -18.27 -12.05 -9.69
N GLY A 452 -18.38 -11.27 -10.76
CA GLY A 452 -19.30 -11.44 -11.87
C GLY A 452 -20.72 -11.12 -11.45
N GLN A 453 -20.92 -10.71 -10.19
CA GLN A 453 -22.21 -10.47 -9.59
C GLN A 453 -22.33 -8.98 -9.26
N HIS A 454 -21.57 -8.48 -8.30
CA HIS A 454 -21.81 -7.21 -7.63
C HIS A 454 -21.26 -5.96 -8.34
N GLY A 455 -20.59 -6.10 -9.49
CA GLY A 455 -19.81 -4.98 -10.04
C GLY A 455 -18.56 -4.73 -9.19
N LYS A 456 -17.91 -3.57 -9.36
CA LYS A 456 -16.57 -3.32 -8.78
C LYS A 456 -16.70 -2.60 -7.44
N GLU A 457 -16.86 -3.38 -6.38
CA GLU A 457 -17.21 -2.92 -5.03
C GLU A 457 -16.11 -3.27 -4.00
N LEU A 458 -16.33 -3.06 -2.68
CA LEU A 458 -15.31 -3.45 -1.68
C LEU A 458 -15.30 -4.94 -1.38
N TRP A 459 -14.15 -5.57 -1.57
CA TRP A 459 -13.80 -6.89 -1.03
C TRP A 459 -12.75 -6.80 0.07
N ARG A 460 -13.08 -7.05 1.35
CA ARG A 460 -12.06 -7.19 2.41
C ARG A 460 -11.61 -8.61 2.57
N SER A 461 -10.39 -8.75 3.10
CA SER A 461 -9.66 -9.98 2.89
C SER A 461 -8.48 -10.23 3.81
N ASP A 462 -8.29 -11.43 4.36
CA ASP A 462 -7.05 -11.89 5.00
C ASP A 462 -6.32 -13.08 4.36
N GLY A 463 -6.06 -13.08 3.07
CA GLY A 463 -5.29 -14.16 2.48
C GLY A 463 -6.19 -15.34 2.16
N THR A 464 -6.99 -15.79 3.12
CA THR A 464 -7.91 -16.93 3.12
C THR A 464 -8.83 -17.06 1.91
N PRO A 465 -9.22 -18.31 1.64
CA PRO A 465 -10.61 -18.59 1.40
C PRO A 465 -11.43 -18.78 2.70
N SER A 466 -11.46 -17.86 3.71
CA SER A 466 -12.32 -17.61 4.94
C SER A 466 -13.48 -16.52 5.05
N GLY A 467 -13.33 -15.24 4.65
CA GLY A 467 -14.34 -14.18 4.37
C GLY A 467 -14.07 -13.13 3.22
N THR A 468 -13.68 -13.48 1.96
CA THR A 468 -13.45 -12.65 0.74
C THR A 468 -14.85 -12.20 0.51
N ARG A 469 -15.12 -11.05 1.07
CA ARG A 469 -16.46 -10.55 1.14
C ARG A 469 -16.35 -9.11 0.77
N LEU A 470 -17.02 -8.85 -0.33
CA LEU A 470 -18.02 -7.82 -0.38
C LEU A 470 -18.41 -7.35 1.04
N VAL A 471 -17.77 -6.28 1.49
CA VAL A 471 -18.09 -5.65 2.78
C VAL A 471 -19.29 -4.78 2.62
N ALA A 472 -19.37 -4.13 1.48
CA ALA A 472 -20.53 -3.45 1.00
C ALA A 472 -20.54 -3.56 -0.53
N ASP A 473 -21.75 -3.64 -1.04
CA ASP A 473 -22.20 -3.49 -2.41
C ASP A 473 -23.31 -2.46 -2.28
N LEU A 474 -23.25 -1.45 -3.12
CA LEU A 474 -23.88 -0.18 -2.80
C LEU A 474 -24.30 0.60 -4.06
N VAL A 475 -24.06 0.05 -5.26
CA VAL A 475 -24.67 0.50 -6.52
C VAL A 475 -25.65 -0.55 -7.08
N GLN A 476 -26.61 -0.96 -6.24
CA GLN A 476 -27.62 -1.94 -6.61
C GLN A 476 -28.49 -1.49 -7.81
N PRO A 477 -28.84 -2.39 -8.75
CA PRO A 477 -28.71 -3.84 -8.69
C PRO A 477 -27.60 -4.42 -9.58
N LEU A 478 -26.79 -3.60 -10.27
CA LEU A 478 -25.73 -4.08 -11.18
C LEU A 478 -24.75 -2.98 -11.70
N ALA A 479 -24.21 -2.12 -10.83
CA ALA A 479 -23.28 -1.07 -11.26
C ALA A 479 -21.96 -1.08 -10.47
N HIS A 480 -20.94 -0.40 -11.03
CA HIS A 480 -19.62 -0.29 -10.42
C HIS A 480 -19.51 1.05 -9.70
N SER A 481 -19.04 1.02 -8.45
CA SER A 481 -18.61 2.22 -7.72
C SER A 481 -17.20 2.71 -8.11
N ASP A 482 -16.44 1.85 -8.80
CA ASP A 482 -15.06 1.98 -9.33
C ASP A 482 -14.00 2.61 -8.41
N PRO A 483 -13.66 1.94 -7.28
CA PRO A 483 -13.02 2.59 -6.15
C PRO A 483 -11.49 2.31 -6.07
N ASN A 484 -10.71 3.27 -5.59
CA ASN A 484 -9.27 3.44 -5.89
C ASN A 484 -8.53 4.26 -4.81
N GLY A 485 -7.28 3.93 -4.44
CA GLY A 485 -6.50 4.55 -3.32
C GLY A 485 -7.24 4.86 -1.98
N PHE A 486 -7.08 4.00 -0.97
CA PHE A 486 -7.82 4.05 0.30
C PHE A 486 -7.17 4.72 1.66
N THR A 487 -6.30 4.17 2.61
CA THR A 487 -5.33 4.57 3.79
C THR A 487 -5.59 4.45 5.38
N ALA A 488 -4.86 4.99 6.45
CA ALA A 488 -5.32 4.98 7.95
C ALA A 488 -5.01 6.06 9.08
N VAL A 489 -5.79 6.11 10.23
CA VAL A 489 -5.66 6.67 11.67
C VAL A 489 -6.69 6.08 12.75
N ASP A 490 -6.36 5.37 13.88
CA ASP A 490 -7.29 4.76 14.93
C ASP A 490 -8.70 4.14 14.57
N GLY A 491 -8.84 2.81 14.41
CA GLY A 491 -10.11 2.08 14.13
C GLY A 491 -10.98 2.24 12.85
N GLN A 492 -10.85 3.24 12.01
CA GLN A 492 -12.03 3.88 11.41
C GLN A 492 -11.83 4.14 9.85
N ALA A 493 -12.76 4.04 8.85
CA ALA A 493 -12.46 4.19 7.36
C ALA A 493 -13.21 5.21 6.47
N LEU A 494 -12.58 5.64 5.36
CA LEU A 494 -12.89 6.90 4.68
C LEU A 494 -12.45 7.11 3.16
N PHE A 495 -13.02 6.83 1.95
CA PHE A 495 -14.26 6.48 1.14
C PHE A 495 -15.33 7.44 1.35
N PHE A 496 -16.07 7.87 0.31
CA PHE A 496 -15.99 7.66 -1.14
C PHE A 496 -15.97 6.24 -1.80
N ALA A 497 -17.00 5.72 -2.50
CA ALA A 497 -17.07 4.80 -3.71
C ALA A 497 -18.51 4.86 -4.29
N ASP A 498 -18.79 5.06 -5.58
CA ASP A 498 -19.96 5.86 -6.12
C ASP A 498 -21.38 5.21 -6.18
N ASP A 499 -22.40 5.70 -5.43
CA ASP A 499 -23.82 5.23 -5.47
C ASP A 499 -24.60 5.66 -6.73
N GLY A 500 -24.03 6.52 -7.58
CA GLY A 500 -24.76 7.11 -8.70
C GLY A 500 -25.90 8.07 -8.28
N VAL A 501 -25.91 8.56 -7.04
CA VAL A 501 -26.86 9.57 -6.52
C VAL A 501 -26.12 10.83 -6.09
N HIS A 502 -25.01 10.67 -5.37
CA HIS A 502 -24.15 11.75 -4.89
C HIS A 502 -22.87 11.84 -5.74
N GLY A 503 -22.66 10.91 -6.67
CA GLY A 503 -21.45 10.87 -7.47
C GLY A 503 -20.24 10.60 -6.57
N ARG A 504 -19.22 11.45 -6.67
CA ARG A 504 -17.86 11.05 -6.32
C ARG A 504 -17.35 11.58 -4.98
N GLU A 505 -18.12 11.47 -3.89
CA GLU A 505 -18.04 12.20 -2.60
C GLU A 505 -17.43 11.44 -1.40
N PRO A 506 -17.13 12.07 -0.24
CA PRO A 506 -16.54 11.39 0.95
C PRO A 506 -17.55 10.77 1.87
N TRP A 507 -17.43 9.45 2.21
CA TRP A 507 -18.25 8.30 2.80
C TRP A 507 -17.78 7.67 4.17
N HIS A 508 -18.28 6.50 4.67
CA HIS A 508 -18.08 5.89 6.04
C HIS A 508 -17.84 4.34 6.07
N SER A 509 -17.00 3.77 6.96
CA SER A 509 -16.97 2.33 7.38
C SER A 509 -16.10 2.04 8.61
N ASP A 510 -16.22 0.81 9.13
CA ASP A 510 -15.51 0.16 10.26
C ASP A 510 -15.17 -1.32 9.96
N GLY A 511 -15.15 -1.70 8.68
CA GLY A 511 -14.94 -3.05 8.17
C GLY A 511 -16.27 -3.78 8.00
N THR A 512 -17.39 -3.17 8.41
CA THR A 512 -18.71 -3.77 8.31
C THR A 512 -19.62 -3.04 7.30
N PRO A 513 -20.63 -3.73 6.76
CA PRO A 513 -21.74 -3.12 6.03
C PRO A 513 -22.62 -2.16 6.86
N GLN A 514 -22.26 -1.82 8.10
CA GLN A 514 -22.98 -0.90 8.99
C GLN A 514 -22.12 0.28 9.44
N GLY A 515 -20.80 0.13 9.38
CA GLY A 515 -19.91 1.26 9.20
C GLY A 515 -20.34 2.06 7.98
N THR A 516 -20.68 1.44 6.87
CA THR A 516 -21.31 2.03 5.66
C THR A 516 -22.35 3.13 5.91
N HIS A 517 -22.23 4.34 5.28
CA HIS A 517 -23.33 5.34 5.06
C HIS A 517 -22.88 6.73 4.50
N LEU A 518 -23.82 7.71 4.38
CA LEU A 518 -23.69 9.18 4.05
C LEU A 518 -23.50 10.18 5.23
N VAL A 519 -22.79 11.30 4.99
CA VAL A 519 -22.37 12.44 5.85
C VAL A 519 -22.26 13.68 4.96
N ARG A 520 -21.44 13.66 3.90
CA ARG A 520 -21.20 14.84 3.08
C ARG A 520 -20.81 14.47 1.66
N ASP A 521 -21.84 14.30 0.88
CA ASP A 521 -21.98 15.06 -0.37
C ASP A 521 -21.45 16.50 -0.18
N ILE A 522 -20.24 16.77 -0.69
CA ILE A 522 -19.66 18.11 -0.79
C ILE A 522 -19.89 18.71 -2.20
N ALA A 523 -19.80 17.94 -3.29
CA ALA A 523 -20.14 18.40 -4.64
C ALA A 523 -21.66 18.31 -4.89
N VAL A 524 -22.39 19.07 -4.05
CA VAL A 524 -23.84 19.00 -3.80
C VAL A 524 -24.69 18.44 -4.95
N GLY A 525 -25.02 17.15 -4.84
CA GLY A 525 -25.81 16.39 -5.81
C GLY A 525 -24.98 15.32 -6.50
N ALA A 526 -25.31 14.97 -7.74
CA ALA A 526 -24.58 13.95 -8.52
C ALA A 526 -23.36 14.54 -9.25
N ALA A 527 -22.65 15.51 -8.64
CA ALA A 527 -21.37 15.93 -9.18
C ALA A 527 -20.27 14.97 -8.68
N ALA A 528 -19.15 14.99 -9.37
CA ALA A 528 -18.01 14.20 -8.97
C ALA A 528 -17.12 15.10 -8.16
N SER A 529 -16.95 14.76 -6.89
CA SER A 529 -15.96 15.40 -6.07
C SER A 529 -14.59 15.23 -6.76
N VAL A 530 -14.19 14.04 -7.20
CA VAL A 530 -12.95 13.90 -8.00
C VAL A 530 -13.11 12.92 -9.20
N GLY A 531 -12.05 12.68 -9.99
CA GLY A 531 -12.12 12.06 -11.36
C GLY A 531 -12.37 10.53 -11.56
N THR A 532 -11.35 9.78 -12.03
CA THR A 532 -11.32 8.31 -12.25
C THR A 532 -10.28 7.38 -11.54
N SER A 533 -9.10 7.80 -11.04
CA SER A 533 -8.06 6.98 -10.36
C SER A 533 -7.30 7.69 -9.25
N ALA A 534 -6.58 6.96 -8.39
CA ALA A 534 -5.88 7.41 -7.19
C ALA A 534 -5.26 8.80 -7.22
N PRO A 535 -5.96 9.73 -6.57
CA PRO A 535 -5.39 10.46 -5.50
C PRO A 535 -4.45 9.62 -4.60
N PRO A 536 -3.38 10.25 -4.13
CA PRO A 536 -3.63 11.31 -3.20
C PRO A 536 -4.62 10.94 -2.03
N ILE A 537 -4.20 10.80 -0.73
CA ILE A 537 -5.01 10.85 0.54
C ILE A 537 -4.21 11.17 1.89
N THR A 538 -4.62 11.55 3.14
CA THR A 538 -3.74 12.08 4.32
C THR A 538 -4.37 12.13 5.79
N ALA A 539 -3.63 12.53 6.89
CA ALA A 539 -4.04 12.67 8.33
C ALA A 539 -3.16 13.40 9.50
N LEU A 540 -3.21 13.05 10.83
CA LEU A 540 -2.33 13.28 12.08
C LEU A 540 -3.02 13.43 13.51
N ASP A 541 -2.67 12.87 14.66
CA ASP A 541 -3.42 13.08 15.97
C ASP A 541 -4.87 12.52 15.99
N GLY A 542 -5.40 11.84 14.95
CA GLY A 542 -6.79 11.31 14.87
C GLY A 542 -7.64 11.60 13.61
N VAL A 543 -8.58 12.52 13.70
CA VAL A 543 -9.55 12.94 12.66
C VAL A 543 -8.98 13.18 11.24
N TRP A 544 -8.79 12.23 10.28
CA TRP A 544 -8.27 12.32 8.83
C TRP A 544 -8.51 13.40 7.76
N LEU A 545 -7.53 13.62 6.92
CA LEU A 545 -7.54 14.72 5.98
C LEU A 545 -7.54 14.29 4.53
N PHE A 546 -8.19 15.10 3.72
CA PHE A 546 -8.59 14.66 2.43
C PHE A 546 -9.12 15.73 1.55
N THR A 547 -9.39 15.26 0.34
CA THR A 547 -9.79 16.12 -0.72
C THR A 547 -10.56 15.29 -1.87
N ALA A 548 -11.78 15.34 -2.55
CA ALA A 548 -13.19 15.94 -2.86
C ALA A 548 -13.65 17.05 -3.98
N ASP A 549 -14.85 17.69 -4.07
CA ASP A 549 -15.18 18.96 -4.83
C ASP A 549 -16.46 19.64 -4.27
N ASP A 550 -16.72 20.95 -4.46
CA ASP A 550 -18.01 21.63 -4.12
C ASP A 550 -18.57 22.57 -5.20
N GLY A 551 -17.83 22.81 -6.28
CA GLY A 551 -18.22 23.68 -7.38
C GLY A 551 -18.36 25.17 -7.03
N VAL A 552 -17.99 25.60 -5.81
CA VAL A 552 -18.06 26.99 -5.34
C VAL A 552 -16.68 27.63 -5.39
N HIS A 553 -15.70 27.01 -4.73
CA HIS A 553 -14.34 27.54 -4.73
C HIS A 553 -13.51 26.92 -5.86
N GLY A 554 -13.99 25.83 -6.50
CA GLY A 554 -13.24 25.03 -7.49
C GLY A 554 -13.01 23.59 -7.00
N THR A 555 -11.76 23.10 -7.06
CA THR A 555 -11.34 21.82 -6.46
C THR A 555 -10.20 22.02 -5.39
N GLU A 556 -10.36 21.81 -4.00
CA GLU A 556 -9.95 22.41 -2.62
C GLU A 556 -9.16 21.55 -1.65
N LEU A 557 -8.84 22.16 -0.49
CA LEU A 557 -8.59 21.48 0.77
C LEU A 557 -9.58 21.62 1.96
N TRP A 558 -10.08 20.47 2.42
CA TRP A 558 -10.95 20.32 3.59
C TRP A 558 -10.36 19.34 4.63
N ARG A 559 -11.04 19.28 5.77
CA ARG A 559 -10.77 18.40 6.91
C ARG A 559 -12.14 17.95 7.44
N SER A 560 -12.37 16.68 7.79
CA SER A 560 -13.65 16.24 8.42
C SER A 560 -13.70 16.11 9.98
N ASP A 561 -14.27 15.06 10.60
CA ASP A 561 -13.93 14.48 11.95
C ASP A 561 -14.52 13.08 12.24
N GLY A 562 -15.16 12.48 11.25
CA GLY A 562 -15.93 11.23 11.30
C GLY A 562 -17.37 11.51 10.92
N THR A 563 -17.72 12.79 10.95
CA THR A 563 -19.05 13.30 10.82
C THR A 563 -19.08 14.45 9.82
N ALA A 564 -20.28 14.81 9.38
CA ALA A 564 -20.52 15.98 8.55
C ALA A 564 -20.18 17.29 9.25
N GLY A 565 -20.22 17.28 10.59
CA GLY A 565 -19.88 18.42 11.41
C GLY A 565 -18.41 18.77 11.29
N GLY A 566 -17.55 17.76 11.23
CA GLY A 566 -16.16 17.97 10.94
C GLY A 566 -15.90 18.38 9.49
N THR A 567 -16.58 17.77 8.49
CA THR A 567 -16.29 17.95 7.04
C THR A 567 -16.40 19.41 6.61
N GLN A 568 -15.26 20.08 6.52
CA GLN A 568 -15.10 21.54 6.39
C GLN A 568 -13.84 21.95 5.66
N LEU A 569 -13.98 22.98 4.83
CA LEU A 569 -12.90 23.81 4.30
C LEU A 569 -11.95 24.24 5.40
N VAL A 570 -10.65 24.00 5.19
CA VAL A 570 -9.65 24.49 6.13
C VAL A 570 -9.31 25.95 5.86
N ARG A 571 -9.10 26.31 4.59
CA ARG A 571 -9.05 27.71 4.13
C ARG A 571 -9.14 27.79 2.59
N ASP A 572 -10.14 28.52 2.09
CA ASP A 572 -10.09 29.13 0.75
C ASP A 572 -8.83 30.00 0.70
N LEU A 573 -7.98 29.79 -0.31
CA LEU A 573 -6.83 30.63 -0.51
C LEU A 573 -6.82 31.46 -1.79
N GLU A 574 -7.27 31.00 -2.98
CA GLU A 574 -7.73 31.98 -3.97
C GLU A 574 -9.21 32.11 -3.76
N PRO A 575 -9.67 33.34 -3.54
CA PRO A 575 -11.09 33.61 -3.43
C PRO A 575 -11.86 33.23 -4.72
N GLY A 576 -12.52 32.07 -4.67
CA GLY A 576 -13.45 31.59 -5.70
C GLY A 576 -12.84 30.65 -6.77
N PRO A 577 -13.60 30.37 -7.86
CA PRO A 577 -13.38 29.24 -8.77
C PRO A 577 -12.26 29.47 -9.81
N ALA A 578 -11.04 29.59 -9.28
CA ALA A 578 -9.70 29.43 -9.89
C ALA A 578 -8.82 28.01 -10.01
N GLY A 579 -8.68 25.99 -8.89
CA GLY A 579 -8.36 24.48 -8.93
C GLY A 579 -6.92 23.98 -8.72
N SER A 580 -6.24 24.53 -7.71
CA SER A 580 -4.77 24.65 -7.62
C SER A 580 -4.04 23.39 -7.25
N SER A 581 -4.86 22.52 -6.70
CA SER A 581 -4.68 21.12 -6.68
C SER A 581 -3.33 20.69 -6.16
N PRO A 582 -3.04 21.01 -4.87
CA PRO A 582 -1.83 20.71 -4.11
C PRO A 582 -1.06 19.39 -4.36
N TRP A 583 0.11 19.23 -3.73
CA TRP A 583 0.80 17.98 -3.77
C TRP A 583 1.78 17.50 -2.75
N LEU A 584 1.64 16.17 -2.58
CA LEU A 584 2.59 15.14 -2.21
C LEU A 584 3.07 15.26 -0.77
N PHE A 585 3.09 14.19 0.03
CA PHE A 585 2.54 14.39 1.37
C PHE A 585 3.30 13.55 2.50
N THR A 586 3.62 14.08 3.74
CA THR A 586 4.61 13.76 4.86
C THR A 586 4.39 14.15 6.41
N VAL A 587 5.31 13.86 7.38
CA VAL A 587 5.37 14.32 8.85
C VAL A 587 6.79 14.27 9.44
N PHE A 588 7.09 14.85 10.64
CA PHE A 588 8.30 14.85 11.50
C PHE A 588 8.02 14.61 13.01
N HIS A 589 7.35 15.54 13.70
CA HIS A 589 7.00 15.42 15.13
C HIS A 589 5.62 16.01 15.33
N GLY A 590 5.44 17.27 14.94
CA GLY A 590 4.12 17.77 14.69
C GLY A 590 4.00 19.24 14.33
N ARG A 591 3.95 19.61 13.02
CA ARG A 591 3.24 20.70 12.30
C ARG A 591 3.47 20.58 10.74
N VAL A 592 2.56 20.87 9.79
CA VAL A 592 2.55 20.18 8.45
C VAL A 592 2.85 21.07 7.19
N TRP A 593 3.52 20.52 6.12
CA TRP A 593 4.14 21.15 4.90
C TRP A 593 3.80 20.53 3.45
N PHE A 594 3.33 21.21 2.35
CA PHE A 594 2.94 20.70 0.93
C PHE A 594 3.37 21.60 -0.26
N SER A 595 2.77 21.55 -1.49
CA SER A 595 2.46 22.74 -2.37
C SER A 595 1.29 22.70 -3.39
N ALA A 596 0.66 23.83 -3.80
CA ALA A 596 -0.46 24.01 -4.79
C ALA A 596 -0.55 25.39 -5.52
N PHE A 597 -0.95 25.69 -6.78
CA PHE A 597 -0.94 27.10 -7.35
C PHE A 597 -1.68 28.26 -6.63
N THR A 598 -0.97 29.32 -6.19
CA THR A 598 -1.38 30.75 -6.06
C THR A 598 -1.31 31.52 -7.37
N SER A 599 -2.24 32.46 -7.62
CA SER A 599 -2.13 33.43 -8.73
C SER A 599 -1.41 34.74 -8.39
N ALA A 600 -1.24 35.05 -7.10
CA ALA A 600 -0.73 36.35 -6.65
C ALA A 600 0.76 36.54 -6.98
N LEU A 601 1.37 35.41 -7.33
CA LEU A 601 2.74 35.00 -7.17
C LEU A 601 2.93 33.74 -8.14
N GLY A 602 3.72 32.68 -7.87
CA GLY A 602 4.22 31.59 -8.80
C GLY A 602 4.13 30.08 -8.43
N TYR A 603 5.02 29.44 -7.61
CA TYR A 603 4.88 28.15 -6.79
C TYR A 603 5.80 27.79 -5.45
N GLU A 604 5.66 28.34 -4.21
CA GLU A 604 6.47 28.21 -2.90
C GLU A 604 6.25 27.03 -1.84
N LEU A 605 6.42 27.19 -0.48
CA LEU A 605 6.09 26.26 0.66
C LEU A 605 5.21 26.82 1.79
N TRP A 606 4.12 26.13 2.16
CA TRP A 606 3.17 26.50 3.20
C TRP A 606 2.72 25.49 4.29
N CYS A 607 2.25 26.03 5.44
CA CYS A 607 1.63 25.36 6.63
C CYS A 607 0.43 26.05 7.41
N SER A 608 -0.78 25.47 7.57
CA SER A 608 -2.02 25.74 8.39
C SER A 608 -2.12 24.93 9.68
N ASP A 609 -2.79 25.33 10.77
CA ASP A 609 -2.58 24.71 12.11
C ASP A 609 -3.61 23.74 12.75
N GLY A 610 -4.37 22.87 12.08
CA GLY A 610 -4.70 22.71 10.65
C GLY A 610 -6.06 23.27 10.48
N THR A 611 -6.02 24.55 10.71
CA THR A 611 -7.09 25.49 10.74
C THR A 611 -6.54 26.68 9.99
N THR A 612 -7.46 27.40 9.36
CA THR A 612 -7.32 28.70 8.71
C THR A 612 -6.26 29.65 9.31
N ALA A 613 -5.99 29.55 10.62
CA ALA A 613 -5.12 30.41 11.40
C ALA A 613 -3.62 30.12 11.25
N GLY A 614 -3.19 28.86 11.23
CA GLY A 614 -1.79 28.55 10.91
C GLY A 614 -1.42 29.02 9.50
N THR A 615 -2.44 29.18 8.64
CA THR A 615 -2.35 29.16 7.18
C THR A 615 -1.66 30.41 6.55
N VAL A 616 -0.48 30.91 6.98
CA VAL A 616 0.17 32.12 6.37
C VAL A 616 1.68 32.02 6.07
N LEU A 617 2.07 32.35 4.82
CA LEU A 617 3.41 32.40 4.17
C LEU A 617 4.66 32.11 5.04
N VAL A 618 5.54 31.17 4.64
CA VAL A 618 6.78 30.87 5.40
C VAL A 618 8.08 31.05 4.63
N ALA A 619 8.13 30.91 3.31
CA ALA A 619 9.18 31.61 2.57
C ALA A 619 8.60 32.22 1.28
N ASP A 620 9.48 32.90 0.55
CA ASP A 620 9.28 33.47 -0.79
C ASP A 620 10.71 33.70 -1.29
N LEU A 621 11.19 32.88 -2.24
CA LEU A 621 12.62 32.77 -2.58
C LEU A 621 13.03 33.11 -4.05
N ALA A 622 12.43 32.60 -5.13
CA ALA A 622 12.59 33.12 -6.52
C ALA A 622 11.85 34.44 -6.82
N ALA A 623 11.35 35.10 -5.78
CA ALA A 623 10.65 36.38 -5.80
C ALA A 623 9.42 36.51 -6.74
N GLY A 624 8.27 36.02 -6.26
CA GLY A 624 7.01 36.73 -6.37
C GLY A 624 6.14 36.59 -7.63
N ALA A 625 6.48 35.72 -8.59
CA ALA A 625 5.56 35.22 -9.63
C ALA A 625 6.13 34.01 -10.38
N ALA A 626 6.99 33.25 -9.71
CA ALA A 626 8.23 32.78 -10.29
C ALA A 626 8.47 31.27 -10.11
N THR A 627 7.54 30.45 -10.64
CA THR A 627 7.59 28.99 -10.83
C THR A 627 8.92 28.34 -11.25
N SER A 628 9.47 27.36 -10.52
CA SER A 628 10.39 26.33 -11.07
C SER A 628 10.07 24.88 -10.61
N TRP A 629 10.06 23.84 -11.46
CA TRP A 629 9.08 22.72 -11.36
C TRP A 629 9.32 21.32 -10.56
N PRO A 630 10.01 21.07 -9.42
CA PRO A 630 10.45 19.71 -8.89
C PRO A 630 10.11 18.97 -7.53
N MET A 631 10.89 17.88 -7.22
CA MET A 631 10.42 16.46 -6.75
C MET A 631 11.64 16.05 -5.79
N GLN A 632 11.30 15.44 -4.63
CA GLN A 632 11.81 14.16 -4.09
C GLN A 632 10.91 13.21 -3.20
N LEU A 633 10.48 13.38 -1.94
CA LEU A 633 11.08 14.14 -0.85
C LEU A 633 11.03 13.29 0.50
N VAL A 634 11.75 13.59 1.63
CA VAL A 634 12.24 12.84 2.87
C VAL A 634 12.85 13.71 4.12
N VAL A 635 13.08 13.29 5.43
CA VAL A 635 13.61 14.21 6.58
C VAL A 635 14.49 13.64 7.79
N ALA A 636 15.72 14.05 8.24
CA ALA A 636 16.39 13.53 9.51
C ALA A 636 17.60 14.32 10.12
N ALA A 637 18.41 13.79 11.08
CA ALA A 637 19.27 14.56 12.03
C ALA A 637 18.62 15.77 12.73
N GLY A 638 17.32 15.73 13.05
CA GLY A 638 16.62 16.91 13.59
C GLY A 638 16.34 18.02 12.55
N ALA A 639 16.75 17.79 11.32
CA ALA A 639 16.79 18.62 10.13
C ALA A 639 15.88 18.13 8.94
N LEU A 640 15.18 18.99 8.20
CA LEU A 640 14.68 18.66 6.85
C LEU A 640 15.62 19.16 5.75
N TRP A 641 15.73 18.37 4.73
CA TRP A 641 16.93 18.28 3.98
C TRP A 641 16.55 18.27 2.44
N PHE A 642 16.53 19.43 1.69
CA PHE A 642 15.76 19.64 0.40
C PHE A 642 16.19 20.20 -1.04
N VAL A 643 15.31 20.54 -2.04
CA VAL A 643 15.55 20.51 -3.55
C VAL A 643 15.91 21.81 -4.36
N ALA A 644 15.49 23.04 -4.05
CA ALA A 644 14.85 23.94 -5.06
C ALA A 644 15.52 25.12 -5.81
N ASP A 645 14.74 25.90 -6.62
CA ASP A 645 14.96 27.04 -7.58
C ASP A 645 14.56 28.61 -7.34
N ASP A 646 15.50 29.62 -7.21
CA ASP A 646 15.47 31.11 -7.02
C ASP A 646 15.97 31.89 -8.23
N GLY A 647 17.07 31.42 -8.83
CA GLY A 647 17.67 31.77 -10.11
C GLY A 647 19.07 32.24 -10.18
N VAL A 648 19.83 31.98 -9.14
CA VAL A 648 21.23 32.35 -9.09
C VAL A 648 22.15 31.12 -9.20
N HIS A 649 21.61 29.90 -9.06
CA HIS A 649 22.37 28.74 -8.59
C HIS A 649 21.86 27.35 -9.05
N GLY A 650 20.89 27.36 -9.99
CA GLY A 650 19.96 26.30 -10.38
C GLY A 650 20.06 24.95 -9.67
N ARG A 651 18.99 24.72 -8.90
CA ARG A 651 18.70 23.70 -7.90
C ARG A 651 19.78 22.88 -7.20
N GLU A 652 19.50 22.58 -5.93
CA GLU A 652 20.50 22.06 -5.01
C GLU A 652 19.90 21.36 -3.74
N LEU A 653 20.73 20.73 -2.91
CA LEU A 653 20.45 20.29 -1.51
C LEU A 653 19.83 21.44 -0.67
N TRP A 654 19.06 21.33 0.45
CA TRP A 654 18.81 22.50 1.37
C TRP A 654 18.42 22.25 2.85
N ARG A 655 18.76 23.15 3.82
CA ARG A 655 18.48 23.03 5.29
C ARG A 655 17.38 23.88 5.94
N SER A 656 16.44 23.26 6.70
CA SER A 656 15.19 23.72 7.35
C SER A 656 15.04 23.66 8.90
N ASP A 657 13.94 24.10 9.49
CA ASP A 657 13.57 23.73 10.87
C ASP A 657 12.08 23.90 11.14
N GLY A 658 11.61 25.10 10.82
CA GLY A 658 10.21 25.44 10.72
C GLY A 658 9.90 26.91 10.46
N THR A 659 10.87 27.66 9.95
CA THR A 659 10.89 29.12 10.03
C THR A 659 11.54 29.75 8.80
N ALA A 660 11.03 30.88 8.30
CA ALA A 660 11.55 31.61 7.13
C ALA A 660 13.05 31.98 7.15
N GLN A 661 13.70 31.84 8.31
CA GLN A 661 15.12 32.09 8.54
C GLN A 661 15.92 30.79 8.63
N GLY A 662 15.21 29.71 8.92
CA GLY A 662 15.62 28.35 8.76
C GLY A 662 15.86 27.95 7.29
N THR A 663 15.99 28.90 6.37
CA THR A 663 15.75 28.86 4.91
C THR A 663 16.88 29.63 4.22
N ARG A 664 17.83 28.94 3.57
CA ARG A 664 19.12 29.54 3.09
C ARG A 664 20.07 28.53 2.42
N MET A 665 20.57 28.88 1.22
CA MET A 665 21.59 28.15 0.42
C MET A 665 23.00 28.23 1.06
N VAL A 666 23.96 27.40 0.60
CA VAL A 666 24.96 26.79 1.51
C VAL A 666 26.31 26.48 0.87
N ALA A 667 26.49 25.32 0.26
CA ALA A 667 27.52 25.04 -0.70
C ALA A 667 26.85 24.98 -2.07
N ASP A 668 27.71 25.04 -3.06
CA ASP A 668 27.43 25.06 -4.48
C ASP A 668 28.61 24.27 -5.04
N ILE A 669 28.51 22.93 -5.04
CA ILE A 669 29.70 22.08 -5.23
C ILE A 669 30.06 22.01 -6.71
N LEU A 670 29.19 22.45 -7.62
CA LEU A 670 29.57 22.79 -8.98
C LEU A 670 28.99 24.16 -9.42
N PRO A 671 29.69 25.26 -9.08
CA PRO A 671 29.18 26.62 -9.01
C PRO A 671 28.21 27.18 -10.06
N GLY A 672 27.11 27.73 -9.54
CA GLY A 672 26.32 28.82 -10.11
C GLY A 672 24.93 28.37 -10.54
N ALA A 673 24.30 29.13 -11.42
CA ALA A 673 23.03 28.77 -12.07
C ALA A 673 22.94 27.46 -12.89
N PRO A 674 23.96 26.56 -12.98
CA PRO A 674 23.85 25.34 -13.76
C PRO A 674 23.84 24.02 -12.93
N SER A 675 23.09 23.01 -13.38
CA SER A 675 22.48 21.88 -12.65
C SER A 675 23.36 20.74 -12.15
N SER A 676 22.79 19.98 -11.24
CA SER A 676 22.96 18.55 -11.29
C SER A 676 21.68 17.71 -11.07
N SER A 677 21.50 16.71 -10.18
CA SER A 677 20.29 15.80 -10.07
C SER A 677 20.46 14.52 -9.20
N PRO A 678 20.49 14.60 -7.88
CA PRO A 678 21.50 13.04 -6.67
C PRO A 678 21.06 11.53 -6.75
N GLY A 679 19.94 11.01 -6.15
CA GLY A 679 19.64 9.52 -5.96
C GLY A 679 18.71 8.88 -4.86
N ALA A 680 19.15 8.39 -3.65
CA ALA A 680 18.31 7.62 -2.64
C ALA A 680 18.87 7.17 -1.21
N ALA A 681 18.08 6.88 -0.13
CA ALA A 681 18.60 7.05 1.29
C ALA A 681 17.95 6.13 2.53
N ILE A 682 18.53 5.72 3.77
CA ILE A 682 18.18 5.24 5.26
C ILE A 682 19.32 5.50 6.45
N GLU A 683 19.12 6.25 7.61
CA GLU A 683 20.06 6.88 8.72
C GLU A 683 21.54 6.43 9.03
N TYR A 684 22.57 7.33 9.09
CA TYR A 684 23.89 7.04 9.77
C TYR A 684 24.64 8.18 10.52
N HIS A 685 24.94 8.00 11.82
CA HIS A 685 25.84 8.83 12.67
C HIS A 685 25.59 10.37 12.77
N GLY A 686 24.42 10.88 12.36
CA GLY A 686 23.96 12.25 12.66
C GLY A 686 24.64 13.38 11.87
N ALA A 687 25.74 13.11 11.20
CA ALA A 687 26.00 13.64 9.87
C ALA A 687 25.32 12.72 8.87
N LEU A 688 25.49 12.93 7.58
CA LEU A 688 25.26 11.82 6.67
C LEU A 688 26.19 11.82 5.49
N TYR A 689 26.39 10.60 5.03
CA TYR A 689 26.88 10.05 3.80
C TYR A 689 25.73 9.60 2.83
N PHE A 690 25.58 10.12 1.57
CA PHE A 690 24.32 10.26 0.75
C PHE A 690 24.08 9.87 -0.76
N SER A 691 24.03 10.75 -1.79
CA SER A 691 24.19 10.39 -3.25
C SER A 691 24.28 11.53 -4.29
N ALA A 692 25.45 12.09 -4.60
CA ALA A 692 25.73 12.97 -5.74
C ALA A 692 27.23 13.16 -5.95
N ASP A 693 27.80 14.27 -6.45
CA ASP A 693 28.75 14.22 -7.60
C ASP A 693 29.61 15.54 -7.81
N ASP A 694 30.70 15.81 -8.56
CA ASP A 694 31.45 17.15 -8.47
C ASP A 694 31.88 17.90 -9.75
N GLY A 695 31.31 17.58 -10.90
CA GLY A 695 31.81 18.12 -12.18
C GLY A 695 33.05 17.37 -12.67
N GLN A 696 33.64 16.51 -11.83
CA GLN A 696 34.97 15.95 -12.07
C GLN A 696 35.02 14.41 -11.89
N HIS A 697 34.30 13.82 -10.93
CA HIS A 697 34.51 12.42 -10.56
C HIS A 697 33.34 11.46 -10.86
N GLY A 698 32.09 11.94 -10.94
CA GLY A 698 30.94 11.03 -10.95
C GLY A 698 30.52 10.67 -9.52
N ALA A 699 30.15 9.41 -9.21
CA ALA A 699 29.18 9.05 -8.14
C ALA A 699 29.58 7.96 -7.06
N GLU A 700 29.51 8.23 -5.72
CA GLU A 700 29.91 7.45 -4.48
C GLU A 700 30.27 8.35 -3.28
N LEU A 701 31.13 7.92 -2.35
CA LEU A 701 30.89 8.10 -0.92
C LEU A 701 31.42 9.41 -0.36
N TRP A 702 30.61 10.16 0.37
CA TRP A 702 30.72 11.57 0.73
C TRP A 702 29.84 11.87 1.94
N ARG A 703 29.75 13.12 2.43
CA ARG A 703 28.86 13.47 3.55
C ARG A 703 28.58 14.96 3.71
N SER A 704 27.76 15.32 4.70
CA SER A 704 27.42 16.65 5.19
C SER A 704 26.98 16.53 6.65
N ASP A 705 27.12 17.60 7.42
CA ASP A 705 26.80 17.67 8.86
C ASP A 705 25.70 18.69 9.20
N GLY A 706 25.39 19.50 8.21
CA GLY A 706 24.67 20.71 8.45
C GLY A 706 25.25 22.03 8.02
N THR A 707 26.31 21.97 7.24
CA THR A 707 27.04 23.14 6.76
C THR A 707 27.60 22.92 5.36
N ALA A 708 27.94 24.05 4.72
CA ALA A 708 28.75 24.11 3.51
C ALA A 708 30.14 23.44 3.65
N ASN A 709 30.59 23.18 4.88
CA ASN A 709 31.96 22.75 5.19
C ASN A 709 32.06 21.30 5.66
N GLY A 710 31.00 20.75 6.30
CA GLY A 710 30.92 19.31 6.58
C GLY A 710 30.50 18.50 5.37
N THR A 711 29.96 19.19 4.36
CA THR A 711 29.89 18.79 2.95
C THR A 711 31.28 18.34 2.45
N ALA A 712 31.60 17.04 2.48
CA ALA A 712 32.96 16.52 2.26
C ALA A 712 33.07 15.03 1.87
N LEU A 713 34.10 14.66 1.10
CA LEU A 713 34.41 13.29 0.65
C LEU A 713 34.46 12.26 1.77
N VAL A 714 34.02 11.05 1.43
CA VAL A 714 34.30 9.82 2.15
C VAL A 714 35.14 8.87 1.28
N ALA A 715 34.68 8.29 0.16
CA ALA A 715 35.48 7.40 -0.69
C ALA A 715 35.09 7.33 -2.18
N ASP A 716 36.10 7.56 -3.03
CA ASP A 716 36.19 7.14 -4.44
C ASP A 716 36.32 5.61 -4.50
N LEU A 717 35.22 4.92 -4.80
CA LEU A 717 35.08 3.46 -4.84
C LEU A 717 35.41 2.87 -6.24
N VAL A 718 35.19 3.60 -7.34
CA VAL A 718 35.56 3.21 -8.73
C VAL A 718 36.10 4.40 -9.57
N PRO A 719 37.29 4.93 -9.24
CA PRO A 719 37.91 6.15 -9.80
C PRO A 719 37.64 6.50 -11.28
N GLY A 720 37.02 7.67 -11.53
CA GLY A 720 36.54 8.07 -12.86
C GLY A 720 35.94 9.48 -12.97
N SER A 721 34.93 9.60 -13.84
CA SER A 721 34.02 10.76 -14.08
C SER A 721 32.60 10.22 -14.37
N LEU A 722 32.17 9.23 -13.59
CA LEU A 722 31.25 8.12 -13.97
C LEU A 722 30.47 7.59 -12.73
N ALA A 723 29.49 6.67 -12.78
CA ALA A 723 28.71 6.32 -11.55
C ALA A 723 28.39 4.82 -11.30
N SER A 724 28.50 4.30 -10.04
CA SER A 724 28.31 2.91 -9.51
C SER A 724 27.08 2.52 -8.59
N SER A 725 25.83 2.50 -9.08
CA SER A 725 24.49 2.49 -8.38
C SER A 725 24.17 1.62 -7.08
N PRO A 726 23.63 2.04 -5.91
CA PRO A 726 23.68 1.29 -4.60
C PRO A 726 22.39 1.22 -3.64
N MET A 727 21.78 0.04 -3.27
CA MET A 727 20.34 -0.05 -2.75
C MET A 727 19.94 -1.21 -1.81
N SER A 728 19.27 -1.21 -0.62
CA SER A 728 18.44 -0.29 0.21
C SER A 728 18.68 -0.43 1.79
N PHE A 729 18.92 0.59 2.67
CA PHE A 729 19.99 0.58 3.69
C PHE A 729 19.57 0.16 5.06
N VAL A 730 20.60 -0.27 5.77
CA VAL A 730 20.59 -0.23 7.21
C VAL A 730 21.94 0.12 7.79
N VAL A 731 21.89 0.45 9.07
CA VAL A 731 23.03 0.45 9.99
C VAL A 731 22.85 -0.73 10.94
N VAL A 732 23.92 -1.51 11.10
CA VAL A 732 24.02 -2.59 12.09
C VAL A 732 25.17 -2.24 13.02
N GLY A 733 24.86 -1.98 14.30
CA GLY A 733 25.81 -1.43 15.26
C GLY A 733 26.33 -0.05 14.83
N ASP A 734 27.65 0.14 14.87
CA ASP A 734 28.33 1.33 14.34
C ASP A 734 28.83 1.10 12.90
N THR A 735 28.14 0.28 12.10
CA THR A 735 28.56 -0.04 10.73
C THR A 735 27.39 0.00 9.75
N LEU A 736 27.56 0.86 8.75
CA LEU A 736 26.78 0.96 7.54
C LEU A 736 27.26 -0.23 6.65
N PHE A 737 26.37 -1.02 6.03
CA PHE A 737 26.71 -2.18 5.15
C PHE A 737 26.14 -2.00 3.73
N PHE A 738 26.83 -2.38 2.63
CA PHE A 738 26.67 -1.78 1.28
C PHE A 738 26.40 -2.69 0.11
N LEU A 739 25.65 -2.12 -0.83
CA LEU A 739 25.64 -2.44 -2.25
C LEU A 739 25.76 -1.15 -3.01
N VAL A 740 26.09 -1.29 -4.29
CA VAL A 740 26.98 -0.47 -5.12
C VAL A 740 27.10 -1.18 -6.47
N MET A 741 26.60 -0.61 -7.56
CA MET A 741 26.39 -1.29 -8.84
C MET A 741 27.69 -1.12 -9.54
N ALA A 742 28.03 -2.14 -10.27
CA ALA A 742 29.06 -2.16 -11.24
C ALA A 742 28.62 -3.15 -12.33
N PRO A 743 29.42 -3.88 -13.11
CA PRO A 743 28.83 -4.57 -14.25
C PRO A 743 27.68 -5.53 -13.86
N SER A 744 27.96 -6.63 -13.12
CA SER A 744 27.05 -7.77 -13.26
C SER A 744 26.79 -8.83 -12.13
N SER A 745 27.33 -8.77 -10.88
CA SER A 745 27.13 -9.61 -9.62
C SER A 745 27.09 -8.81 -8.30
N TYR A 746 26.30 -9.28 -7.32
CA TYR A 746 26.00 -8.54 -6.09
C TYR A 746 27.22 -8.64 -5.08
N GLU A 747 28.35 -7.90 -5.23
CA GLU A 747 29.57 -7.60 -4.37
C GLU A 747 29.66 -7.24 -2.81
N LEU A 748 28.66 -7.30 -1.91
CA LEU A 748 28.53 -6.58 -0.58
C LEU A 748 29.78 -5.89 0.04
N TRP A 749 29.78 -4.59 0.39
CA TRP A 749 30.87 -3.93 1.20
C TRP A 749 30.35 -3.40 2.56
N ARG A 750 31.17 -2.67 3.32
CA ARG A 750 30.88 -2.02 4.62
C ARG A 750 31.67 -0.71 4.79
N SER A 751 31.30 0.15 5.73
CA SER A 751 31.98 1.43 6.01
C SER A 751 31.74 1.91 7.45
N ASP A 752 32.71 2.68 7.95
CA ASP A 752 32.66 3.45 9.20
C ASP A 752 32.37 4.94 8.96
N GLY A 753 32.01 5.35 7.74
CA GLY A 753 31.86 6.75 7.35
C GLY A 753 33.18 7.44 6.96
N SER A 754 34.24 6.67 6.67
CA SER A 754 35.54 7.16 6.19
C SER A 754 36.05 6.46 4.92
N ALA A 755 36.98 7.13 4.22
CA ALA A 755 37.70 6.58 3.07
C ALA A 755 38.34 5.21 3.34
N ALA A 756 38.92 5.08 4.53
CA ALA A 756 39.78 3.95 4.87
C ALA A 756 39.01 2.77 5.49
N GLY A 757 37.85 3.02 6.09
CA GLY A 757 36.97 1.96 6.58
C GLY A 757 36.05 1.37 5.51
N THR A 758 35.87 2.06 4.38
CA THR A 758 35.00 1.56 3.31
C THR A 758 35.66 0.43 2.52
N SER A 759 35.07 -0.76 2.56
CA SER A 759 35.75 -1.98 2.13
C SER A 759 34.83 -3.20 1.93
N LEU A 760 35.12 -4.00 0.91
CA LEU A 760 34.46 -5.28 0.59
C LEU A 760 34.20 -6.15 1.82
N VAL A 761 32.99 -6.72 1.84
CA VAL A 761 32.59 -7.90 2.59
C VAL A 761 32.61 -9.10 1.65
N ARG A 762 31.72 -9.21 0.64
CA ARG A 762 31.62 -10.42 -0.21
C ARG A 762 30.67 -10.33 -1.41
N ASP A 763 31.02 -10.96 -2.53
CA ASP A 763 30.07 -11.31 -3.60
C ASP A 763 29.01 -12.34 -3.19
N VAL A 764 27.79 -11.87 -3.30
CA VAL A 764 26.51 -12.38 -2.87
C VAL A 764 25.50 -12.33 -4.05
N GLY A 765 25.96 -12.36 -5.31
CA GLY A 765 25.14 -12.68 -6.49
C GLY A 765 25.82 -13.64 -7.49
N GLY A 766 25.48 -14.93 -7.44
CA GLY A 766 25.91 -16.00 -8.37
C GLY A 766 25.36 -16.03 -9.81
N SER A 767 24.18 -16.63 -10.11
CA SER A 767 23.70 -16.83 -11.51
C SER A 767 22.16 -16.99 -11.87
N PHE A 768 21.14 -16.31 -11.29
CA PHE A 768 19.87 -15.81 -11.93
C PHE A 768 19.07 -14.81 -11.00
N VAL A 769 18.30 -13.83 -11.52
CA VAL A 769 17.33 -12.90 -10.84
C VAL A 769 15.88 -13.16 -11.34
N TYR A 770 14.83 -12.68 -10.67
CA TYR A 770 13.57 -12.25 -11.29
C TYR A 770 13.77 -10.73 -11.56
N PRO A 771 14.00 -10.35 -12.81
CA PRO A 771 14.47 -9.05 -13.29
C PRO A 771 13.96 -7.84 -12.52
N GLY A 772 14.82 -7.17 -11.78
CA GLY A 772 14.42 -5.90 -11.20
C GLY A 772 13.40 -5.98 -10.07
N TYR A 773 13.41 -7.09 -9.36
CA TYR A 773 13.28 -6.93 -7.93
C TYR A 773 14.53 -6.18 -7.36
N ARG A 774 14.51 -5.50 -6.19
CA ARG A 774 15.62 -4.76 -5.47
C ARG A 774 15.49 -4.96 -3.94
N PRO A 775 16.51 -4.70 -3.10
CA PRO A 775 16.37 -4.35 -1.67
C PRO A 775 15.63 -3.19 -0.99
N ASP A 776 15.67 -3.43 0.34
CA ASP A 776 15.49 -2.82 1.68
C ASP A 776 16.25 -3.83 2.60
N LEU A 777 17.60 -3.87 2.65
CA LEU A 777 18.39 -4.65 3.66
C LEU A 777 17.65 -4.57 4.98
N VAL A 778 17.73 -5.63 5.78
CA VAL A 778 17.22 -5.55 7.13
C VAL A 778 18.33 -5.69 8.15
N ALA A 779 18.44 -4.67 9.00
CA ALA A 779 19.36 -4.64 10.11
C ALA A 779 18.81 -5.54 11.18
N LEU A 780 19.69 -6.37 11.72
CA LEU A 780 19.48 -7.14 12.91
C LEU A 780 20.58 -6.72 13.92
N GLU A 781 20.49 -7.17 15.16
CA GLU A 781 21.29 -6.60 16.26
C GLU A 781 22.80 -6.62 15.99
N HIS A 782 23.29 -7.68 15.36
CA HIS A 782 24.70 -7.97 15.11
C HIS A 782 24.97 -8.46 13.69
N PHE A 783 23.92 -8.53 12.87
CA PHE A 783 23.99 -9.05 11.51
C PHE A 783 23.14 -8.22 10.58
N VAL A 784 23.53 -8.20 9.32
CA VAL A 784 22.75 -7.64 8.22
C VAL A 784 22.05 -8.81 7.51
N GLY A 785 20.74 -8.71 7.29
CA GLY A 785 19.86 -9.82 6.91
C GLY A 785 19.32 -9.70 5.47
N PHE A 786 19.49 -10.75 4.66
CA PHE A 786 19.28 -10.74 3.22
C PHE A 786 18.58 -12.00 2.69
N VAL A 787 18.27 -11.94 1.39
CA VAL A 787 18.73 -13.00 0.48
C VAL A 787 20.06 -12.75 -0.25
N THR A 788 20.84 -13.83 -0.43
CA THR A 788 21.95 -14.08 -1.38
C THR A 788 22.09 -15.58 -1.60
N ALA A 789 22.52 -16.17 -2.75
CA ALA A 789 22.70 -17.63 -2.81
C ALA A 789 24.10 -18.15 -3.00
N ASP A 790 24.21 -19.39 -2.54
CA ASP A 790 25.02 -20.39 -3.20
C ASP A 790 24.17 -21.41 -4.00
N PRO A 791 24.80 -22.17 -4.92
CA PRO A 791 24.15 -23.27 -5.63
C PRO A 791 23.73 -24.50 -4.79
N LEU A 792 23.65 -24.42 -3.45
CA LEU A 792 23.38 -25.57 -2.57
C LEU A 792 22.04 -25.48 -1.82
N HIS A 793 21.64 -24.30 -1.34
CA HIS A 793 20.56 -24.13 -0.34
C HIS A 793 19.26 -23.52 -0.88
N GLY A 794 19.18 -23.22 -2.17
CA GLY A 794 17.96 -22.71 -2.75
C GLY A 794 17.81 -21.20 -2.58
N TYR A 795 16.82 -20.80 -1.79
CA TYR A 795 16.42 -19.43 -1.50
C TYR A 795 15.88 -19.34 -0.06
N GLU A 796 16.72 -18.81 0.80
CA GLU A 796 16.75 -18.77 2.25
C GLU A 796 17.41 -17.47 2.72
N PHE A 797 17.41 -17.19 4.03
CA PHE A 797 17.88 -15.92 4.56
C PHE A 797 19.30 -16.08 4.98
N TRP A 798 20.09 -15.17 4.48
CA TRP A 798 21.47 -15.06 4.80
C TRP A 798 21.65 -13.92 5.77
N ARG A 799 22.59 -14.14 6.67
CA ARG A 799 23.06 -13.11 7.57
C ARG A 799 24.53 -12.87 7.25
N SER A 800 25.01 -11.65 7.47
CA SER A 800 26.43 -11.36 7.52
C SER A 800 26.75 -10.49 8.72
N ASP A 801 27.86 -10.79 9.38
CA ASP A 801 28.48 -9.98 10.43
C ASP A 801 29.38 -8.87 9.87
N GLY A 802 29.35 -8.66 8.55
CA GLY A 802 30.29 -7.79 7.86
C GLY A 802 31.58 -8.46 7.45
N THR A 803 31.68 -9.79 7.51
CA THR A 803 32.82 -10.58 7.01
C THR A 803 32.39 -11.59 5.93
N PRO A 804 33.24 -11.86 4.91
CA PRO A 804 32.91 -12.85 3.87
C PRO A 804 32.64 -14.26 4.41
N SER A 805 33.22 -14.58 5.57
CA SER A 805 33.06 -15.83 6.30
C SER A 805 31.81 -15.90 7.18
N GLY A 806 31.29 -14.76 7.64
CA GLY A 806 30.06 -14.67 8.42
C GLY A 806 28.80 -14.53 7.56
N THR A 807 28.97 -14.20 6.27
CA THR A 807 27.92 -14.31 5.23
C THR A 807 27.55 -15.78 4.99
N VAL A 808 26.47 -16.26 5.61
CA VAL A 808 26.01 -17.66 5.54
C VAL A 808 24.49 -17.77 5.55
N PRO A 809 23.88 -18.85 4.99
CA PRO A 809 22.47 -19.14 5.16
C PRO A 809 22.17 -19.42 6.64
N VAL A 810 21.00 -19.00 7.08
CA VAL A 810 20.51 -19.17 8.44
C VAL A 810 19.90 -20.56 8.65
N VAL A 811 19.18 -21.06 7.64
CA VAL A 811 18.68 -22.44 7.56
C VAL A 811 18.26 -22.73 6.12
N ASP A 812 18.61 -23.92 5.64
CA ASP A 812 18.09 -24.61 4.46
C ASP A 812 16.67 -25.11 4.82
N LEU A 813 15.65 -24.27 4.63
CA LEU A 813 14.31 -24.52 5.18
C LEU A 813 13.54 -25.55 4.37
N ASN A 814 13.72 -25.55 3.04
CA ASN A 814 13.19 -26.59 2.15
C ASN A 814 14.38 -27.32 1.47
N PRO A 815 14.84 -28.46 2.04
CA PRO A 815 16.22 -28.91 1.89
C PRO A 815 16.80 -29.05 0.47
N GLY A 816 17.87 -28.29 0.22
CA GLY A 816 18.71 -28.33 -0.99
C GLY A 816 18.41 -27.19 -1.96
N PRO A 817 18.65 -27.36 -3.28
CA PRO A 817 18.37 -26.32 -4.28
C PRO A 817 16.87 -26.19 -4.58
N ALA A 818 16.01 -26.55 -3.63
CA ALA A 818 14.56 -26.66 -3.75
C ALA A 818 13.88 -25.66 -2.81
N ASP A 819 14.37 -24.43 -2.83
CA ASP A 819 14.26 -23.36 -1.85
C ASP A 819 13.05 -23.21 -0.89
N GLY A 820 13.28 -22.58 0.28
CA GLY A 820 12.31 -22.49 1.38
C GLY A 820 11.55 -21.20 1.69
N VAL A 821 11.97 -19.95 1.39
CA VAL A 821 11.20 -18.76 1.92
C VAL A 821 11.13 -17.49 1.05
N PHE A 822 9.93 -16.87 0.93
CA PHE A 822 9.31 -16.19 -0.25
C PHE A 822 9.35 -14.62 -0.37
N GLY A 823 8.25 -13.83 -0.37
CA GLY A 823 8.03 -12.53 -1.10
C GLY A 823 7.59 -11.13 -0.53
N VAL A 824 7.71 -10.65 0.74
CA VAL A 824 8.83 -9.86 1.32
C VAL A 824 9.05 -10.23 2.79
N ILE A 825 10.27 -10.33 3.37
CA ILE A 825 10.46 -10.41 4.84
C ILE A 825 9.99 -9.08 5.41
N THR A 826 9.78 -8.98 6.71
CA THR A 826 10.29 -7.75 7.36
C THR A 826 10.90 -8.07 8.71
N ARG A 827 11.91 -7.29 9.08
CA ARG A 827 12.26 -7.11 10.49
C ARG A 827 10.99 -6.80 11.28
N ILE A 828 10.69 -7.61 12.27
CA ILE A 828 9.83 -7.16 13.35
C ILE A 828 10.73 -6.64 14.45
N ALA A 829 10.39 -5.45 14.93
CA ALA A 829 10.79 -5.00 16.25
C ALA A 829 12.30 -4.83 16.49
N SER A 830 12.61 -4.67 17.78
CA SER A 830 13.91 -4.45 18.40
C SER A 830 14.30 -5.69 19.23
N ASP A 831 13.84 -6.86 18.78
CA ASP A 831 14.16 -8.18 19.31
C ASP A 831 14.60 -9.12 18.16
N ASP A 832 15.11 -8.47 17.11
CA ASP A 832 15.99 -8.97 16.03
C ASP A 832 15.58 -10.26 15.36
N ARG A 833 14.26 -10.45 15.34
CA ARG A 833 13.57 -11.48 14.61
C ARG A 833 12.98 -10.91 13.33
N VAL A 834 13.31 -11.60 12.25
CA VAL A 834 12.60 -11.48 11.00
C VAL A 834 11.41 -12.42 10.99
N VAL A 835 10.46 -12.11 10.14
CA VAL A 835 9.32 -12.94 9.81
C VAL A 835 9.29 -13.07 8.34
N PHE A 836 9.04 -14.29 7.95
CA PHE A 836 9.20 -14.75 6.61
C PHE A 836 8.21 -15.88 6.42
N ALA A 837 7.34 -15.76 5.45
CA ALA A 837 6.47 -16.82 5.06
C ALA A 837 7.33 -17.79 4.27
N GLY A 838 7.40 -19.01 4.75
CA GLY A 838 8.23 -20.08 4.22
C GLY A 838 7.44 -21.34 3.99
N THR A 839 8.16 -22.32 3.48
CA THR A 839 7.70 -23.69 3.40
C THR A 839 8.86 -24.60 3.80
N ASP A 840 8.54 -25.68 4.48
CA ASP A 840 9.45 -26.81 4.69
C ASP A 840 9.25 -27.91 3.63
N GLY A 841 8.58 -27.57 2.53
CA GLY A 841 8.09 -28.50 1.53
C GLY A 841 6.70 -29.07 1.87
N THR A 842 6.06 -28.65 2.97
CA THR A 842 4.70 -29.03 3.36
C THR A 842 3.81 -27.83 3.69
N GLY A 843 2.48 -28.03 3.71
CA GLY A 843 1.46 -26.96 3.83
C GLY A 843 1.29 -26.13 2.55
N GLY A 844 2.42 -25.60 2.06
CA GLY A 844 2.49 -24.57 1.05
C GLY A 844 3.19 -23.35 1.66
N LEU A 845 2.66 -22.14 1.44
CA LEU A 845 3.22 -20.95 2.04
C LEU A 845 2.61 -20.62 3.40
N GLU A 846 3.37 -20.85 4.46
CA GLU A 846 2.96 -20.59 5.82
C GLU A 846 3.72 -19.41 6.42
N LEU A 847 3.26 -18.76 7.51
CA LEU A 847 4.07 -17.73 8.18
C LEU A 847 5.11 -18.38 9.12
N TRP A 848 6.39 -17.97 9.02
CA TRP A 848 7.49 -18.37 9.92
C TRP A 848 8.22 -17.15 10.51
N VAL A 849 8.89 -17.34 11.63
CA VAL A 849 9.83 -16.38 12.25
C VAL A 849 11.25 -16.93 12.18
N SER A 850 12.26 -16.07 12.29
CA SER A 850 13.64 -16.45 12.58
C SER A 850 14.38 -15.34 13.33
N ASP A 851 15.27 -15.70 14.24
CA ASP A 851 16.22 -14.83 14.95
C ASP A 851 17.60 -14.77 14.25
N ALA A 852 17.61 -15.03 12.94
CA ALA A 852 18.83 -15.31 12.18
C ALA A 852 19.64 -16.51 12.70
N SER A 853 18.98 -17.48 13.35
CA SER A 853 19.53 -18.82 13.61
C SER A 853 18.62 -19.95 13.11
N GLU A 854 19.22 -21.11 12.86
CA GLU A 854 18.53 -22.35 12.50
C GLU A 854 17.49 -22.74 13.56
N ALA A 855 17.88 -22.71 14.84
CA ALA A 855 17.04 -23.16 15.96
C ALA A 855 15.90 -22.19 16.32
N GLY A 856 16.07 -20.89 16.04
CA GLY A 856 15.02 -19.88 16.19
C GLY A 856 14.14 -19.72 14.95
N THR A 857 14.42 -20.45 13.86
CA THR A 857 13.54 -20.47 12.68
C THR A 857 12.36 -21.41 12.91
N GLN A 858 11.13 -20.88 12.92
CA GLN A 858 9.94 -21.64 13.33
C GLN A 858 8.66 -21.21 12.60
N LEU A 859 7.85 -22.19 12.19
CA LEU A 859 6.49 -22.02 11.71
C LEU A 859 5.59 -21.40 12.80
N LEU A 860 4.80 -20.40 12.43
CA LEU A 860 3.89 -19.65 13.31
C LEU A 860 2.41 -19.84 12.95
N LEU A 861 2.09 -19.93 11.67
CA LEU A 861 0.73 -20.12 11.20
C LEU A 861 0.67 -20.98 9.95
N ASP A 862 0.06 -22.15 10.15
CA ASP A 862 -0.63 -22.94 9.14
C ASP A 862 -2.14 -22.97 9.49
N ALA A 863 -2.94 -22.15 8.81
CA ALA A 863 -4.39 -22.06 8.94
C ALA A 863 -5.13 -22.67 7.74
N GLY A 864 -4.46 -22.91 6.61
CA GLY A 864 -5.01 -23.67 5.49
C GLY A 864 -4.87 -25.20 5.64
N GLY A 865 -3.98 -25.66 6.52
CA GLY A 865 -3.84 -27.02 7.08
C GLY A 865 -3.29 -28.10 6.14
N VAL A 866 -3.66 -28.05 4.86
CA VAL A 866 -3.07 -28.82 3.74
C VAL A 866 -3.07 -28.01 2.44
N LEU A 867 -3.45 -26.74 2.54
CA LEU A 867 -3.39 -25.72 1.52
C LEU A 867 -2.63 -24.55 2.13
N SER A 868 -1.83 -23.87 1.31
CA SER A 868 -0.96 -22.78 1.76
C SER A 868 -1.68 -21.74 2.63
N SER A 869 -1.06 -21.19 3.67
CA SER A 869 -1.62 -20.06 4.45
C SER A 869 -1.36 -18.66 3.89
N SER A 870 -0.54 -18.39 2.88
CA SER A 870 -0.18 -17.03 2.39
C SER A 870 -0.76 -15.78 3.15
N PRO A 871 -0.14 -15.32 4.26
CA PRO A 871 -0.19 -13.97 4.89
C PRO A 871 0.09 -12.64 4.13
N THR A 872 -0.95 -11.89 3.76
CA THR A 872 -0.86 -10.56 3.12
C THR A 872 -0.84 -9.43 4.14
N GLY A 873 0.16 -9.36 5.00
CA GLY A 873 0.39 -8.11 5.72
C GLY A 873 1.26 -8.22 6.93
N ILE A 874 2.59 -8.26 6.80
CA ILE A 874 3.50 -7.90 7.86
C ILE A 874 2.88 -6.42 8.27
N GLN A 875 2.67 -5.94 9.52
CA GLN A 875 2.63 -4.50 9.98
C GLN A 875 2.60 -4.30 11.52
N ARG A 876 3.75 -4.18 12.20
CA ARG A 876 3.89 -4.43 13.66
C ARG A 876 3.19 -3.51 14.65
N ILE A 877 2.33 -4.07 15.51
CA ILE A 877 1.73 -3.39 16.66
C ILE A 877 2.13 -4.03 17.99
N GLY A 878 2.82 -3.24 18.82
CA GLY A 878 3.07 -3.55 20.23
C GLY A 878 3.62 -4.96 20.42
N ALA A 879 2.83 -5.81 21.09
CA ALA A 879 3.16 -7.19 21.42
C ALA A 879 2.54 -8.23 20.45
N ALA A 880 2.10 -7.86 19.26
CA ALA A 880 1.57 -8.80 18.28
C ALA A 880 1.89 -8.46 16.81
N LEU A 881 1.85 -9.52 16.03
CA LEU A 881 1.67 -9.58 14.59
C LEU A 881 0.20 -9.45 14.23
N PHE A 882 -0.01 -8.84 13.08
CA PHE A 882 -1.24 -8.30 12.54
C PHE A 882 -1.06 -8.35 11.03
N PHE A 883 -1.81 -9.22 10.36
CA PHE A 883 -1.61 -9.65 8.97
C PHE A 883 -2.72 -10.52 8.42
N SER A 884 -2.57 -11.02 7.19
CA SER A 884 -3.72 -11.54 6.45
C SER A 884 -3.52 -12.95 5.80
N ALA A 885 -3.67 -14.07 6.52
CA ALA A 885 -3.33 -15.45 6.04
C ALA A 885 -4.46 -16.53 5.92
N ILE A 886 -4.42 -17.45 4.93
CA ILE A 886 -5.37 -18.51 4.50
C ILE A 886 -5.99 -19.52 5.50
N ASP A 887 -7.31 -19.81 5.29
CA ASP A 887 -8.33 -20.62 6.01
C ASP A 887 -9.63 -20.69 5.10
N GLU A 888 -10.88 -21.01 5.54
CA GLU A 888 -11.82 -21.94 4.82
C GLU A 888 -13.29 -21.56 4.31
N ARG A 889 -13.91 -20.41 4.63
CA ARG A 889 -15.20 -19.85 4.06
C ARG A 889 -15.26 -18.55 3.16
N GLY A 890 -14.15 -17.93 2.67
CA GLY A 890 -13.94 -16.58 2.05
C GLY A 890 -12.49 -15.90 1.80
N ARG A 891 -11.56 -15.38 2.70
CA ARG A 891 -11.01 -14.00 3.20
C ARG A 891 -11.37 -13.11 4.50
N GLU A 892 -11.25 -13.58 5.76
CA GLU A 892 -11.47 -12.88 7.09
C GLU A 892 -10.41 -11.78 7.54
N PRO A 893 -9.97 -11.59 8.84
CA PRO A 893 -8.71 -10.90 9.32
C PRO A 893 -7.72 -11.67 10.31
N TRP A 894 -6.37 -11.81 10.15
CA TRP A 894 -5.45 -12.54 11.13
C TRP A 894 -4.48 -11.78 12.09
N ARG A 895 -4.36 -12.26 13.34
CA ARG A 895 -3.40 -11.78 14.37
C ARG A 895 -2.58 -12.92 14.98
N VAL A 896 -1.31 -12.70 15.36
CA VAL A 896 -0.50 -13.62 16.21
C VAL A 896 0.30 -12.83 17.27
N PRO A 897 0.42 -13.21 18.55
CA PRO A 897 1.30 -12.54 19.54
C PRO A 897 2.82 -12.60 19.20
N LEU A 898 3.67 -11.70 19.71
CA LEU A 898 5.13 -11.70 19.44
C LEU A 898 5.97 -12.68 20.27
N ALA A 899 5.47 -13.12 21.42
CA ALA A 899 6.22 -13.92 22.40
C ALA A 899 6.25 -15.43 22.06
N MET A 900 6.49 -15.75 20.78
CA MET A 900 6.17 -17.05 20.19
C MET A 900 7.21 -18.15 20.41
N THR A 901 6.69 -19.37 20.52
CA THR A 901 7.32 -20.61 20.04
C THR A 901 6.21 -21.53 19.52
N GLY A 902 6.24 -21.91 18.24
CA GLY A 902 5.33 -22.89 17.63
C GLY A 902 4.00 -22.40 17.04
N ALA A 903 3.48 -23.19 16.10
CA ALA A 903 2.49 -22.84 15.08
C ALA A 903 1.00 -22.86 15.51
N SER A 904 0.65 -22.31 16.68
CA SER A 904 -0.73 -22.46 17.22
C SER A 904 -1.29 -21.21 17.90
N LEU A 905 -0.79 -20.04 17.51
CA LEU A 905 -1.04 -18.77 18.22
C LEU A 905 -1.79 -17.72 17.38
N ALA A 906 -2.23 -18.08 16.17
CA ALA A 906 -2.93 -17.17 15.28
C ALA A 906 -4.45 -17.16 15.53
N VAL A 907 -5.08 -16.01 15.29
CA VAL A 907 -6.53 -15.81 15.46
C VAL A 907 -7.10 -14.94 14.33
N SER A 908 -8.10 -15.48 13.62
CA SER A 908 -8.95 -14.73 12.69
C SER A 908 -9.99 -13.85 13.44
N ILE A 909 -10.31 -12.67 12.93
CA ILE A 909 -11.05 -11.56 13.58
C ILE A 909 -12.39 -11.26 12.87
N GLY A 910 -13.09 -12.25 12.29
CA GLY A 910 -14.45 -12.00 11.77
C GLY A 910 -15.36 -13.17 11.34
N GLY A 911 -14.89 -14.42 11.34
CA GLY A 911 -15.62 -15.53 10.68
C GLY A 911 -16.63 -16.29 11.56
N GLY A 912 -17.76 -16.67 10.96
CA GLY A 912 -18.77 -17.56 11.56
C GLY A 912 -18.39 -19.07 11.52
N CYS A 913 -19.21 -20.01 11.99
CA CYS A 913 -20.65 -19.95 12.35
C CYS A 913 -21.02 -20.76 13.63
N ALA A 914 -20.04 -21.12 14.49
CA ALA A 914 -20.18 -22.12 15.56
C ALA A 914 -20.88 -21.63 16.87
N GLY A 915 -22.18 -21.31 16.80
CA GLY A 915 -22.98 -20.89 17.96
C GLY A 915 -24.17 -21.81 18.30
N SER A 916 -23.98 -22.74 19.27
CA SER A 916 -25.11 -23.35 20.02
C SER A 916 -24.72 -24.15 21.27
N GLY A 917 -23.45 -24.55 21.44
CA GLY A 917 -23.04 -25.43 22.54
C GLY A 917 -23.63 -26.85 22.47
N ALA A 918 -23.81 -27.38 21.25
CA ALA A 918 -24.44 -28.67 20.92
C ALA A 918 -25.98 -28.74 21.09
N LEU A 919 -26.66 -27.59 21.23
CA LEU A 919 -28.12 -27.51 21.02
C LEU A 919 -28.44 -27.56 19.52
N THR A 920 -29.60 -28.15 19.16
CA THR A 920 -30.13 -28.15 17.79
C THR A 920 -31.56 -27.61 17.80
N PRO A 921 -31.78 -26.31 17.52
CA PRO A 921 -33.10 -25.69 17.56
C PRO A 921 -34.05 -26.33 16.56
N ARG A 922 -35.29 -26.59 16.98
CA ARG A 922 -36.27 -27.38 16.21
C ARG A 922 -37.57 -26.63 16.04
N LEU A 923 -38.02 -26.55 14.80
CA LEU A 923 -39.26 -25.90 14.41
C LEU A 923 -40.33 -26.95 14.13
N THR A 924 -41.43 -26.88 14.88
CA THR A 924 -42.55 -27.83 14.83
C THR A 924 -43.90 -27.10 14.83
N THR A 925 -45.01 -27.85 14.74
CA THR A 925 -46.34 -27.31 15.06
C THR A 925 -47.00 -28.11 16.18
N ASN A 926 -47.82 -27.42 16.98
CA ASN A 926 -48.65 -28.09 17.99
C ASN A 926 -49.88 -28.81 17.39
N SER A 927 -50.24 -28.50 16.15
CA SER A 927 -51.39 -29.04 15.43
C SER A 927 -51.30 -28.68 13.92
N PRO A 928 -51.89 -29.48 13.00
CA PRO A 928 -51.93 -29.12 11.59
C PRO A 928 -52.84 -27.89 11.33
N PRO A 929 -52.46 -26.97 10.42
CA PRO A 929 -53.32 -25.86 10.04
C PRO A 929 -54.60 -26.35 9.37
N ARG A 930 -55.75 -25.95 9.90
CA ARG A 930 -57.08 -26.27 9.36
C ARG A 930 -57.98 -25.05 9.33
N LEU A 931 -58.86 -25.01 8.33
CA LEU A 931 -59.79 -23.91 8.11
C LEU A 931 -60.81 -23.80 9.25
N ALA A 932 -61.16 -22.56 9.62
CA ALA A 932 -62.06 -22.22 10.73
C ALA A 932 -61.66 -22.74 12.14
N HIS A 933 -60.49 -23.37 12.30
CA HIS A 933 -59.92 -23.68 13.61
C HIS A 933 -59.16 -22.45 14.14
N VAL A 934 -59.27 -22.14 15.44
CA VAL A 934 -58.89 -20.83 16.02
C VAL A 934 -57.38 -20.64 16.25
N GLY A 935 -56.57 -21.21 15.36
CA GLY A 935 -55.11 -21.11 15.33
C GLY A 935 -54.42 -22.45 15.60
N PHE A 936 -53.40 -22.72 14.79
CA PHE A 936 -52.31 -23.61 15.17
C PHE A 936 -51.19 -22.75 15.80
N SER A 937 -50.06 -23.34 16.16
CA SER A 937 -48.89 -22.55 16.54
C SER A 937 -47.62 -23.18 16.03
N VAL A 938 -46.72 -22.34 15.53
CA VAL A 938 -45.34 -22.69 15.22
C VAL A 938 -44.57 -22.64 16.54
N VAL A 939 -43.90 -23.74 16.88
CA VAL A 939 -43.15 -23.88 18.12
C VAL A 939 -41.67 -24.05 17.78
N LEU A 940 -40.83 -23.20 18.37
CA LEU A 940 -39.39 -23.34 18.39
C LEU A 940 -38.99 -23.95 19.74
N ASP A 941 -38.39 -25.13 19.69
CA ASP A 941 -37.83 -25.86 20.83
C ASP A 941 -36.29 -25.94 20.70
N ASP A 942 -35.60 -26.29 21.78
CA ASP A 942 -34.13 -26.48 21.83
C ASP A 942 -33.29 -25.27 21.36
N ALA A 943 -33.81 -24.05 21.48
CA ALA A 943 -33.08 -22.81 21.17
C ALA A 943 -32.32 -22.25 22.38
N ARG A 944 -31.40 -21.32 22.16
CA ARG A 944 -30.63 -20.67 23.25
C ARG A 944 -31.57 -19.83 24.14
N PRO A 945 -31.60 -20.06 25.47
CA PRO A 945 -32.49 -19.32 26.37
C PRO A 945 -32.31 -17.80 26.31
N ASN A 946 -33.43 -17.07 26.22
CA ASN A 946 -33.50 -15.60 26.09
C ASN A 946 -32.75 -15.00 24.88
N ALA A 947 -32.40 -15.80 23.87
CA ALA A 947 -31.79 -15.28 22.65
C ALA A 947 -32.80 -14.49 21.78
N PRO A 948 -32.34 -13.47 21.03
CA PRO A 948 -33.10 -12.95 19.89
C PRO A 948 -33.25 -14.04 18.82
N ALA A 949 -34.41 -14.06 18.15
CA ALA A 949 -34.62 -14.93 17.00
C ALA A 949 -35.58 -14.29 15.98
N GLY A 950 -35.41 -14.64 14.71
CA GLY A 950 -36.28 -14.27 13.60
C GLY A 950 -36.85 -15.52 12.92
N LEU A 951 -38.11 -15.46 12.49
CA LEU A 951 -38.80 -16.53 11.79
C LEU A 951 -39.01 -16.13 10.32
N LEU A 952 -38.21 -16.68 9.42
CA LEU A 952 -38.30 -16.47 7.97
C LEU A 952 -39.46 -17.27 7.40
N ILE A 953 -40.32 -16.64 6.59
CA ILE A 953 -41.48 -17.29 5.96
C ILE A 953 -41.55 -16.94 4.46
N GLY A 954 -41.79 -17.95 3.62
CA GLY A 954 -41.87 -17.80 2.16
C GLY A 954 -42.77 -18.85 1.49
N LEU A 955 -42.84 -18.79 0.16
CA LEU A 955 -43.68 -19.67 -0.67
C LEU A 955 -42.89 -20.68 -1.53
N ALA A 956 -41.55 -20.62 -1.52
CA ALA A 956 -40.68 -21.48 -2.32
C ALA A 956 -39.54 -22.07 -1.48
N PHE A 957 -39.14 -23.30 -1.83
CA PHE A 957 -37.92 -23.92 -1.33
C PHE A 957 -36.75 -23.40 -2.14
N GLY A 958 -35.72 -22.89 -1.47
CA GLY A 958 -34.41 -22.61 -2.04
C GLY A 958 -33.35 -22.92 -0.99
N ARG A 959 -32.23 -23.52 -1.41
CA ARG A 959 -31.13 -23.91 -0.51
C ARG A 959 -29.95 -22.96 -0.70
N TYR A 960 -29.94 -21.88 0.07
CA TYR A 960 -28.86 -20.87 0.05
C TYR A 960 -27.80 -21.25 1.10
N PRO A 961 -26.57 -21.63 0.72
CA PRO A 961 -25.52 -22.06 1.67
C PRO A 961 -25.07 -20.93 2.60
N LEU A 962 -24.67 -21.26 3.83
CA LEU A 962 -24.11 -20.32 4.82
C LEU A 962 -22.83 -20.88 5.49
N GLY A 963 -22.03 -21.63 4.71
CA GLY A 963 -20.86 -22.39 5.22
C GLY A 963 -21.24 -23.60 6.09
N GLY A 964 -20.23 -24.41 6.47
CA GLY A 964 -20.36 -25.42 7.55
C GLY A 964 -21.57 -26.36 7.46
N ALA A 965 -21.86 -26.92 6.27
CA ALA A 965 -23.05 -27.73 5.96
C ALA A 965 -24.43 -27.05 6.16
N CYS A 966 -24.47 -25.79 6.61
CA CYS A 966 -25.67 -25.01 6.90
C CYS A 966 -26.21 -24.33 5.63
N ALA A 967 -27.53 -24.11 5.62
CA ALA A 967 -28.21 -23.38 4.56
C ALA A 967 -29.54 -22.80 5.05
N LEU A 968 -29.93 -21.65 4.51
CA LEU A 968 -31.34 -21.23 4.51
C LEU A 968 -32.12 -22.10 3.53
N LEU A 969 -33.35 -22.44 3.90
CA LEU A 969 -34.23 -23.38 3.20
C LEU A 969 -35.51 -22.72 2.65
N VAL A 970 -35.66 -21.41 2.90
CA VAL A 970 -36.82 -20.58 2.56
C VAL A 970 -36.30 -19.38 1.78
N GLN A 971 -36.53 -19.34 0.46
CA GLN A 971 -36.00 -18.28 -0.40
C GLN A 971 -36.94 -17.98 -1.59
N PRO A 972 -37.19 -16.70 -1.93
CA PRO A 972 -36.95 -15.53 -1.06
C PRO A 972 -37.89 -15.57 0.16
N PRO A 973 -37.43 -15.16 1.36
CA PRO A 973 -38.34 -14.91 2.47
C PRO A 973 -39.22 -13.70 2.12
N LEU A 974 -40.55 -13.89 2.20
CA LEU A 974 -41.52 -12.84 1.92
C LEU A 974 -41.83 -11.98 3.15
N PHE A 975 -41.54 -12.50 4.34
CA PHE A 975 -41.65 -11.80 5.62
C PHE A 975 -40.84 -12.51 6.70
N ASP A 976 -40.32 -11.73 7.65
CA ASP A 976 -39.77 -12.20 8.91
C ASP A 976 -40.75 -11.96 10.07
N VAL A 977 -40.59 -12.70 11.17
CA VAL A 977 -41.30 -12.43 12.43
C VAL A 977 -40.35 -12.62 13.61
N ALA A 978 -40.10 -11.55 14.36
CA ALA A 978 -39.32 -11.62 15.60
C ALA A 978 -39.96 -12.55 16.65
N LEU A 979 -39.17 -13.48 17.18
CA LEU A 979 -39.53 -14.44 18.22
C LEU A 979 -38.79 -14.09 19.52
N ALA A 980 -39.54 -14.01 20.62
CA ALA A 980 -38.97 -13.99 21.97
C ALA A 980 -38.79 -15.44 22.45
N ILE A 981 -37.55 -15.90 22.58
CA ILE A 981 -37.22 -17.18 23.22
C ILE A 981 -37.25 -16.99 24.74
N ASP A 982 -37.88 -17.91 25.46
CA ASP A 982 -37.97 -17.88 26.92
C ASP A 982 -36.71 -18.40 27.63
N ALA A 983 -36.71 -18.34 28.96
CA ALA A 983 -35.60 -18.83 29.78
C ALA A 983 -35.45 -20.36 29.80
N GLY A 984 -36.36 -21.10 29.15
CA GLY A 984 -36.26 -22.54 28.90
C GLY A 984 -35.78 -22.90 27.50
N GLY A 985 -35.48 -21.92 26.64
CA GLY A 985 -35.05 -22.17 25.25
C GLY A 985 -36.21 -22.38 24.27
N ARG A 986 -37.44 -21.98 24.63
CA ARG A 986 -38.65 -22.18 23.80
C ARG A 986 -39.24 -20.86 23.31
N ALA A 987 -39.78 -20.84 22.09
CA ALA A 987 -40.69 -19.80 21.61
C ALA A 987 -41.95 -20.42 20.99
N ASN A 988 -43.10 -19.73 21.07
CA ASN A 988 -44.38 -20.24 20.57
C ASN A 988 -45.19 -19.11 19.90
N LEU A 989 -45.36 -19.21 18.58
CA LEU A 989 -46.08 -18.23 17.76
C LEU A 989 -47.45 -18.78 17.35
N PRO A 990 -48.56 -18.32 17.94
CA PRO A 990 -49.90 -18.72 17.52
C PRO A 990 -50.28 -18.06 16.18
N VAL A 991 -50.49 -18.87 15.15
CA VAL A 991 -50.81 -18.43 13.78
C VAL A 991 -52.31 -18.69 13.51
N PRO A 992 -53.14 -17.64 13.38
CA PRO A 992 -54.57 -17.80 13.09
C PRO A 992 -54.78 -18.18 11.63
N VAL A 993 -55.61 -19.20 11.36
CA VAL A 993 -56.02 -19.57 9.99
C VAL A 993 -57.33 -18.84 9.64
N PRO A 994 -57.35 -17.95 8.63
CA PRO A 994 -58.59 -17.31 8.19
C PRO A 994 -59.67 -18.31 7.76
N ALA A 995 -60.93 -18.00 8.06
CA ALA A 995 -62.09 -18.79 7.61
C ALA A 995 -62.44 -18.52 6.13
N ALA A 996 -61.43 -18.48 5.24
CA ALA A 996 -61.55 -18.15 3.83
C ALA A 996 -61.32 -19.41 2.96
N PRO A 997 -62.34 -19.99 2.30
CA PRO A 997 -62.18 -21.24 1.54
C PRO A 997 -61.12 -21.22 0.43
N ALA A 998 -60.69 -20.02 0.00
CA ALA A 998 -59.66 -19.82 -1.02
C ALA A 998 -58.22 -20.18 -0.56
N ILE A 999 -57.95 -20.31 0.75
CA ILE A 999 -56.61 -20.69 1.25
C ILE A 999 -56.45 -22.20 1.49
N VAL A 1000 -57.44 -23.04 1.15
CA VAL A 1000 -57.28 -24.50 1.19
C VAL A 1000 -56.24 -24.91 0.14
N GLY A 1001 -55.21 -25.63 0.58
CA GLY A 1001 -54.09 -26.02 -0.29
C GLY A 1001 -53.04 -24.93 -0.49
N ALA A 1002 -53.10 -23.82 0.27
CA ALA A 1002 -51.97 -22.90 0.36
C ALA A 1002 -50.80 -23.58 1.08
N GLU A 1003 -49.61 -23.46 0.51
CA GLU A 1003 -48.35 -23.94 1.09
C GLU A 1003 -47.54 -22.75 1.63
N LEU A 1004 -46.90 -22.95 2.78
CA LEU A 1004 -45.99 -22.00 3.42
C LEU A 1004 -44.73 -22.74 3.89
N LEU A 1005 -43.59 -22.07 3.77
CA LEU A 1005 -42.29 -22.59 4.20
C LEU A 1005 -41.69 -21.68 5.25
N VAL A 1006 -41.20 -22.27 6.34
CA VAL A 1006 -40.82 -21.56 7.57
C VAL A 1006 -39.48 -22.08 8.10
N GLN A 1007 -38.59 -21.18 8.53
CA GLN A 1007 -37.34 -21.52 9.22
C GLN A 1007 -37.01 -20.43 10.25
N ALA A 1008 -36.48 -20.80 11.41
CA ALA A 1008 -35.99 -19.85 12.41
C ALA A 1008 -34.47 -19.66 12.32
N VAL A 1009 -34.05 -18.43 12.56
CA VAL A 1009 -32.66 -17.99 12.76
C VAL A 1009 -32.55 -17.47 14.19
N ILE A 1010 -31.54 -17.92 14.95
CA ILE A 1010 -31.31 -17.50 16.33
C ILE A 1010 -29.99 -16.70 16.39
N ALA A 1011 -29.85 -15.81 17.38
CA ALA A 1011 -28.64 -15.03 17.61
C ALA A 1011 -27.96 -15.43 18.93
N ASP A 1012 -26.68 -15.82 18.88
CA ASP A 1012 -25.87 -16.21 20.03
C ASP A 1012 -24.66 -15.27 20.18
N PRO A 1013 -24.76 -14.23 21.03
CA PRO A 1013 -23.66 -13.31 21.30
C PRO A 1013 -22.55 -13.90 22.19
N ALA A 1014 -22.53 -15.21 22.43
CA ALA A 1014 -21.42 -15.94 23.04
C ALA A 1014 -21.14 -17.30 22.35
N GLY A 1015 -21.59 -17.48 21.11
CA GLY A 1015 -21.09 -18.53 20.22
C GLY A 1015 -19.74 -18.15 19.63
N ALA A 1016 -18.98 -19.12 19.12
CA ALA A 1016 -17.68 -18.89 18.46
C ALA A 1016 -17.86 -18.36 17.02
N ALA A 1017 -18.69 -17.32 16.88
CA ALA A 1017 -19.18 -16.75 15.62
C ALA A 1017 -19.89 -15.38 15.76
N LEU A 1018 -20.17 -14.90 16.97
CA LEU A 1018 -20.56 -13.52 17.33
C LEU A 1018 -21.44 -12.72 16.34
N GLY A 1019 -22.47 -13.33 15.73
CA GLY A 1019 -23.36 -12.64 14.80
C GLY A 1019 -24.67 -13.39 14.54
N VAL A 1020 -24.59 -14.52 13.82
CA VAL A 1020 -25.71 -15.41 13.52
C VAL A 1020 -25.42 -16.80 14.09
N ALA A 1021 -26.39 -17.46 14.72
CA ALA A 1021 -26.12 -18.67 15.48
C ALA A 1021 -27.28 -19.67 15.50
N SER A 1022 -27.03 -20.79 14.81
CA SER A 1022 -27.93 -21.92 14.68
C SER A 1022 -29.24 -21.62 13.93
N LEU A 1023 -29.43 -22.35 12.84
CA LEU A 1023 -30.67 -22.38 12.08
C LEU A 1023 -31.55 -23.51 12.62
N SER A 1024 -32.87 -23.35 12.58
CA SER A 1024 -33.76 -24.50 12.75
C SER A 1024 -33.82 -25.36 11.50
N ASN A 1025 -34.41 -26.55 11.61
CA ASN A 1025 -34.96 -27.23 10.44
C ASN A 1025 -35.99 -26.32 9.72
N GLY A 1026 -36.10 -26.50 8.40
CA GLY A 1026 -37.26 -26.00 7.66
C GLY A 1026 -38.55 -26.74 8.05
N LEU A 1027 -39.67 -26.05 7.93
CA LEU A 1027 -41.01 -26.53 8.26
C LEU A 1027 -41.97 -26.16 7.13
N HIS A 1028 -42.55 -27.17 6.49
CA HIS A 1028 -43.51 -27.02 5.40
C HIS A 1028 -44.94 -27.17 5.94
N LEU A 1029 -45.81 -26.21 5.60
CA LEU A 1029 -47.15 -26.08 6.14
C LEU A 1029 -48.17 -26.02 4.99
N LEU A 1030 -48.99 -27.07 4.86
CA LEU A 1030 -50.09 -27.15 3.89
C LEU A 1030 -51.43 -26.93 4.59
N VAL A 1031 -52.18 -25.88 4.22
CA VAL A 1031 -53.45 -25.52 4.87
C VAL A 1031 -54.57 -26.49 4.48
N GLY A 1032 -55.04 -27.28 5.45
CA GLY A 1032 -56.09 -28.27 5.27
C GLY A 1032 -57.52 -27.72 5.39
N ARG A 1033 -58.50 -28.56 5.01
CA ARG A 1033 -59.91 -28.37 5.34
C ARG A 1033 -60.22 -28.72 6.80
#